data_AF-A0A9D5SJE6-F1
#
_entry.id   AF-A0A9D5SJE6-F1
#
_cell.length_a   1.000
_cell.length_b   1.000
_cell.length_c   1.000
_cell.angle_alpha   90.00
_cell.angle_beta   90.00
_cell.angle_gamma   90.00
#
_symmetry.space_group_name_H-M   'P 1'
#
loop_
_entity.id
_entity.type
_entity.pdbx_description
1 polymer ?
#
loop_
_entity_poly.entity_id
_entity_poly.type
_entity_poly.pdbx_seq_one_letter_code
_entity_poly.pdbx_strand_id
1 'polypeptide(L)'
;MLTLPKGYYAVQADFENAPKDSFTFKGITYSAKEGENLFGNIKDAAKLATEVPQTVLEGLPYESFSTPVILFSSGVNRIDGYLIERSITLLGEGAGIDPNVFSEDPLAAPTLNPLRGENESVLYGGFEYGELQVSSVAAESIVFDGFVLKKVRLYDKRRDGGSFRIEFNNIIQEGTCGKTLLRSAAPKEDSKLYREIYFKNMRSSHYNDSKKGGGFANIRANKAVFDRICFDNTTQHFGFTNLCRSFDNSSPNVDVSEFIIKDSYLANLQGEYGICTVAKGDKGVVLKAYNSVFVDASRENEGVFQPDLSNERSGVYAENCTFVDTRANKGALVTPRGGKANIELKDCKIEGFAKEVEEIIIPTPTEYIENRADAWTTDTEDAHKILPLNDADFAAMDAYYEGTKAYYGDMHVHTACGGTSDGSVAMSEWPAALEKNGIDFVVIVDHRQMRGFFLPEWDEKRFVMGTEPGTVLRELNAVTGAEIIHYNMLFPHKYGVAMVMANFPEFGFKGDELTGRYGYPSFTLERFRELTAYVQSIGGMMVHPHPKDLLESDDPLDYYHGEFTHLEALYSWYESSWSFKGYELWTDILALGKRVYVSGGSDSHSDPSSIPFGVFYNREHLAKNFFDQMHDGDYAVGAVGMKMFVDGKPMGSVVEYKDGMKLTLRVDDFFPKMFKDNSAYELRVITDKGIAYSSVYDGKLPQALELEVQKRAFYRAEIFDLTNCRFVSISNPIWFD
;
A
#
# COMPACT_ATOMS: atom_id res chain seq x y z
N MET A 1 -11.35 -36.83 33.77
CA MET A 1 -10.55 -35.62 33.52
C MET A 1 -9.09 -36.00 33.70
N LEU A 2 -8.27 -35.89 32.65
CA LEU A 2 -6.83 -36.19 32.73
C LEU A 2 -6.10 -35.00 33.33
N THR A 3 -4.92 -35.15 33.95
CA THR A 3 -4.15 -33.97 34.38
C THR A 3 -3.37 -33.39 33.21
N LEU A 4 -3.42 -32.07 33.01
CA LEU A 4 -2.60 -31.42 31.99
C LEU A 4 -1.11 -31.69 32.31
N PRO A 5 -0.36 -32.36 31.40
CA PRO A 5 1.02 -32.72 31.69
C PRO A 5 1.89 -31.49 31.94
N LYS A 6 2.91 -31.67 32.76
CA LYS A 6 3.90 -30.63 33.07
C LYS A 6 4.58 -30.13 31.78
N GLY A 7 4.74 -28.81 31.67
CA GLY A 7 5.32 -28.14 30.49
C GLY A 7 4.30 -27.63 29.47
N TYR A 8 3.02 -27.99 29.60
CA TYR A 8 1.94 -27.36 28.83
C TYR A 8 1.31 -26.21 29.60
N TYR A 9 1.02 -25.14 28.88
CA TYR A 9 0.34 -23.96 29.37
C TYR A 9 -0.85 -23.71 28.45
N ALA A 10 -2.02 -23.42 29.02
CA ALA A 10 -3.25 -23.32 28.26
C ALA A 10 -3.79 -21.89 28.27
N VAL A 11 -4.26 -21.43 27.11
CA VAL A 11 -4.99 -20.17 26.94
C VAL A 11 -6.41 -20.49 26.53
N GLN A 12 -7.37 -19.93 27.26
CA GLN A 12 -8.79 -20.19 27.06
C GLN A 12 -9.51 -18.95 26.56
N ALA A 13 -10.30 -19.10 25.50
CA ALA A 13 -10.98 -17.99 24.81
C ALA A 13 -11.96 -17.22 25.71
N ASP A 14 -12.88 -17.93 26.38
CA ASP A 14 -13.89 -17.35 27.26
C ASP A 14 -13.48 -17.42 28.74
N PHE A 15 -12.21 -17.12 29.04
CA PHE A 15 -11.61 -17.40 30.34
C PHE A 15 -12.40 -16.84 31.54
N GLU A 16 -13.02 -15.65 31.41
CA GLU A 16 -13.82 -15.07 32.50
C GLU A 16 -15.09 -15.86 32.82
N ASN A 17 -15.67 -16.55 31.82
CA ASN A 17 -16.94 -17.27 31.93
C ASN A 17 -16.77 -18.79 31.95
N ALA A 18 -15.53 -19.28 31.90
CA ALA A 18 -15.24 -20.70 31.82
C ALA A 18 -14.71 -21.28 33.14
N PRO A 19 -14.77 -22.62 33.33
CA PRO A 19 -14.23 -23.25 34.53
C PRO A 19 -12.73 -23.01 34.67
N LYS A 20 -12.31 -22.48 35.82
CA LYS A 20 -10.92 -22.09 36.11
C LYS A 20 -10.02 -23.27 36.52
N ASP A 21 -10.57 -24.48 36.53
CA ASP A 21 -9.93 -25.72 36.94
C ASP A 21 -9.85 -26.77 35.82
N SER A 22 -10.28 -26.43 34.59
CA SER A 22 -10.22 -27.35 33.46
C SER A 22 -10.01 -26.66 32.11
N PHE A 23 -9.41 -27.40 31.18
CA PHE A 23 -9.11 -26.95 29.82
C PHE A 23 -9.43 -28.07 28.83
N THR A 24 -10.11 -27.76 27.73
CA THR A 24 -10.41 -28.75 26.70
C THR A 24 -9.59 -28.47 25.46
N PHE A 25 -8.92 -29.50 24.95
CA PHE A 25 -8.11 -29.45 23.74
C PHE A 25 -8.32 -30.73 22.92
N LYS A 26 -8.63 -30.59 21.64
CA LYS A 26 -8.96 -31.70 20.73
C LYS A 26 -10.01 -32.65 21.31
N GLY A 27 -11.02 -32.08 21.97
CA GLY A 27 -12.12 -32.82 22.61
C GLY A 27 -11.76 -33.55 23.92
N ILE A 28 -10.53 -33.43 24.42
CA ILE A 28 -10.10 -34.02 25.70
C ILE A 28 -10.05 -32.94 26.77
N THR A 29 -10.75 -33.15 27.88
CA THR A 29 -10.73 -32.23 29.03
C THR A 29 -9.67 -32.62 30.05
N TYR A 30 -8.75 -31.69 30.27
CA TYR A 30 -7.67 -31.76 31.25
C TYR A 30 -8.00 -30.94 32.51
N SER A 31 -7.59 -31.42 33.68
CA SER A 31 -7.58 -30.65 34.91
C SER A 31 -6.37 -29.71 34.87
N ALA A 32 -6.63 -28.43 35.12
CA ALA A 32 -5.64 -27.37 35.09
C ALA A 32 -5.85 -26.44 36.30
N LYS A 33 -4.95 -25.47 36.48
CA LYS A 33 -4.99 -24.53 37.60
C LYS A 33 -4.67 -23.13 37.11
N GLU A 34 -5.63 -22.25 37.32
CA GLU A 34 -5.50 -20.81 37.05
C GLU A 34 -4.20 -20.24 37.64
N GLY A 35 -3.47 -19.49 36.82
CA GLY A 35 -2.23 -18.83 37.23
C GLY A 35 -1.00 -19.74 37.29
N GLU A 36 -1.17 -21.06 37.13
CA GLU A 36 -0.04 -22.02 37.01
C GLU A 36 0.09 -22.55 35.59
N ASN A 37 -0.97 -23.15 35.04
CA ASN A 37 -0.97 -23.73 33.69
C ASN A 37 -2.24 -23.43 32.89
N LEU A 38 -3.13 -22.58 33.39
CA LEU A 38 -4.30 -22.06 32.68
C LEU A 38 -4.38 -20.53 32.80
N PHE A 39 -4.59 -19.86 31.66
CA PHE A 39 -4.54 -18.40 31.51
C PHE A 39 -5.62 -17.88 30.57
N GLY A 40 -5.97 -16.60 30.74
CA GLY A 40 -6.87 -15.90 29.82
C GLY A 40 -6.19 -15.21 28.63
N ASN A 41 -4.86 -15.16 28.59
CA ASN A 41 -4.14 -14.54 27.47
C ASN A 41 -2.72 -15.12 27.29
N ILE A 42 -2.19 -14.97 26.07
CA ILE A 42 -0.85 -15.48 25.69
C ILE A 42 0.29 -14.82 26.46
N LYS A 43 0.15 -13.53 26.84
CA LYS A 43 1.22 -12.78 27.51
C LYS A 43 1.54 -13.38 28.88
N ASP A 44 0.52 -13.71 29.65
CA ASP A 44 0.67 -14.31 30.97
C ASP A 44 1.13 -15.77 30.86
N ALA A 45 0.55 -16.54 29.93
CA ALA A 45 0.97 -17.92 29.67
C ALA A 45 2.46 -17.99 29.29
N ALA A 46 2.90 -17.17 28.33
CA ALA A 46 4.27 -17.17 27.85
C ALA A 46 5.30 -16.71 28.90
N LYS A 47 4.89 -15.84 29.85
CA LYS A 47 5.75 -15.45 30.97
C LYS A 47 6.15 -16.67 31.81
N LEU A 48 5.19 -17.57 32.04
CA LEU A 48 5.34 -18.76 32.87
C LEU A 48 5.78 -20.00 32.08
N ALA A 49 5.60 -20.01 30.77
CA ALA A 49 6.05 -21.07 29.87
C ALA A 49 7.59 -21.13 29.77
N THR A 50 8.21 -21.87 30.70
CA THR A 50 9.68 -22.03 30.78
C THR A 50 10.13 -23.47 30.56
N GLU A 51 9.23 -24.43 30.70
CA GLU A 51 9.55 -25.86 30.60
C GLU A 51 9.04 -26.46 29.29
N VAL A 52 9.84 -27.36 28.71
CA VAL A 52 9.47 -28.14 27.53
C VAL A 52 8.70 -29.38 27.98
N PRO A 53 7.51 -29.67 27.40
CA PRO A 53 6.77 -30.88 27.73
C PRO A 53 7.58 -32.16 27.51
N GLN A 54 7.54 -33.06 28.49
CA GLN A 54 8.22 -34.38 28.40
C GLN A 54 7.36 -35.44 27.71
N THR A 55 6.08 -35.14 27.47
CA THR A 55 5.11 -36.07 26.87
C THR A 55 4.29 -35.31 25.85
N VAL A 56 4.18 -35.85 24.65
CA VAL A 56 3.29 -35.30 23.62
C VAL A 56 1.86 -35.75 23.90
N LEU A 57 0.90 -34.82 23.82
CA LEU A 57 -0.52 -35.17 23.97
C LEU A 57 -0.97 -36.10 22.84
N GLU A 58 -1.87 -37.03 23.15
CA GLU A 58 -2.44 -37.96 22.18
C GLU A 58 -3.10 -37.21 21.01
N GLY A 59 -2.90 -37.71 19.78
CA GLY A 59 -3.48 -37.12 18.56
C GLY A 59 -2.73 -35.91 18.00
N LEU A 60 -1.56 -35.57 18.54
CA LEU A 60 -0.63 -34.60 17.95
C LEU A 60 0.42 -35.32 17.08
N PRO A 61 0.88 -34.73 15.97
CA PRO A 61 1.82 -35.35 15.02
C PRO A 61 3.29 -35.24 15.44
N TYR A 62 3.55 -34.85 16.69
CA TYR A 62 4.90 -34.56 17.19
C TYR A 62 5.45 -35.77 17.94
N GLU A 63 6.72 -36.10 17.71
CA GLU A 63 7.43 -37.10 18.53
C GLU A 63 7.93 -36.49 19.84
N SER A 64 8.34 -35.20 19.80
CA SER A 64 8.75 -34.40 20.95
C SER A 64 8.72 -32.91 20.60
N PHE A 65 8.85 -32.04 21.60
CA PHE A 65 8.99 -30.59 21.44
C PHE A 65 10.38 -30.13 21.86
N SER A 66 10.87 -29.05 21.25
CA SER A 66 12.13 -28.39 21.60
C SER A 66 11.94 -27.05 22.33
N THR A 67 10.70 -26.60 22.45
CA THR A 67 10.30 -25.30 23.00
C THR A 67 9.14 -25.49 23.98
N PRO A 68 8.91 -24.54 24.90
CA PRO A 68 7.68 -24.49 25.67
C PRO A 68 6.46 -24.45 24.74
N VAL A 69 5.38 -25.13 25.14
CA VAL A 69 4.16 -25.26 24.35
C VAL A 69 3.00 -24.54 25.03
N ILE A 70 2.34 -23.68 24.26
CA ILE A 70 1.06 -23.08 24.65
C ILE A 70 -0.07 -23.67 23.81
N LEU A 71 -1.07 -24.22 24.50
CA LEU A 71 -2.29 -24.74 23.91
C LEU A 71 -3.37 -23.67 23.91
N PHE A 72 -4.14 -23.59 22.84
CA PHE A 72 -5.30 -22.71 22.71
C PHE A 72 -6.55 -23.56 22.58
N SER A 73 -7.56 -23.28 23.39
CA SER A 73 -8.87 -23.93 23.23
C SER A 73 -9.56 -23.44 21.96
N SER A 74 -10.59 -24.15 21.52
CA SER A 74 -11.63 -23.58 20.66
C SER A 74 -12.17 -22.27 21.24
N GLY A 75 -12.51 -21.29 20.39
CA GLY A 75 -13.04 -19.98 20.79
C GLY A 75 -12.13 -18.79 20.49
N VAL A 76 -12.69 -17.56 20.41
CA VAL A 76 -11.97 -16.31 20.01
C VAL A 76 -10.77 -16.04 20.92
N ASN A 77 -9.58 -15.94 20.35
CA ASN A 77 -8.40 -15.45 21.07
C ASN A 77 -7.94 -14.10 20.50
N ARG A 78 -7.64 -13.11 21.36
CA ARG A 78 -7.11 -11.79 20.95
C ARG A 78 -5.66 -11.62 21.39
N ILE A 79 -4.81 -11.03 20.54
CA ILE A 79 -3.35 -10.98 20.75
C ILE A 79 -2.66 -9.69 20.30
N ASP A 80 -3.37 -8.56 20.35
CA ASP A 80 -2.82 -7.30 19.86
C ASP A 80 -1.62 -6.80 20.71
N GLY A 81 -0.53 -6.43 20.03
CA GLY A 81 0.69 -5.90 20.64
C GLY A 81 1.53 -6.92 21.43
N TYR A 82 1.39 -8.22 21.18
CA TYR A 82 2.18 -9.23 21.89
C TYR A 82 3.62 -9.30 21.37
N LEU A 83 4.58 -9.18 22.29
CA LEU A 83 6.01 -9.28 22.00
C LEU A 83 6.53 -10.69 22.30
N ILE A 84 7.13 -11.32 21.30
CA ILE A 84 7.76 -12.63 21.41
C ILE A 84 9.23 -12.44 21.77
N GLU A 85 9.57 -12.82 23.01
CA GLU A 85 10.89 -12.60 23.59
C GLU A 85 11.78 -13.86 23.59
N ARG A 86 11.20 -15.05 23.36
CA ARG A 86 11.84 -16.36 23.42
C ARG A 86 11.21 -17.34 22.41
N SER A 87 11.89 -18.47 22.16
CA SER A 87 11.35 -19.54 21.31
C SER A 87 10.11 -20.19 21.92
N ILE A 88 9.07 -20.41 21.12
CA ILE A 88 7.78 -20.94 21.60
C ILE A 88 6.99 -21.66 20.51
N THR A 89 6.23 -22.68 20.90
CA THR A 89 5.27 -23.37 20.03
C THR A 89 3.85 -23.10 20.49
N LEU A 90 3.00 -22.67 19.56
CA LEU A 90 1.60 -22.38 19.78
C LEU A 90 0.78 -23.44 19.02
N LEU A 91 -0.13 -24.12 19.72
CA LEU A 91 -0.98 -25.16 19.15
C LEU A 91 -2.46 -24.80 19.34
N GLY A 92 -3.19 -24.72 18.23
CA GLY A 92 -4.65 -24.64 18.22
C GLY A 92 -5.31 -26.02 18.05
N GLU A 93 -6.64 -26.05 18.07
CA GLU A 93 -7.43 -27.29 17.95
C GLU A 93 -7.10 -28.08 16.66
N GLY A 94 -6.80 -27.39 15.57
CA GLY A 94 -6.49 -28.00 14.28
C GLY A 94 -5.08 -28.57 14.19
N ALA A 95 -4.31 -28.59 15.28
CA ALA A 95 -2.89 -28.93 15.26
C ALA A 95 -2.68 -30.34 14.69
N GLY A 96 -1.84 -30.41 13.65
CA GLY A 96 -1.54 -31.64 12.92
C GLY A 96 -2.60 -32.13 11.94
N ILE A 97 -3.68 -31.39 11.71
CA ILE A 97 -4.72 -31.75 10.75
C ILE A 97 -4.56 -30.85 9.53
N ASP A 98 -4.15 -31.39 8.39
CA ASP A 98 -4.06 -30.63 7.13
C ASP A 98 -5.43 -30.04 6.74
N PRO A 99 -5.57 -28.73 6.48
CA PRO A 99 -6.83 -28.15 6.05
C PRO A 99 -7.24 -28.53 4.63
N ASN A 100 -6.31 -29.03 3.81
CA ASN A 100 -6.54 -29.30 2.40
C ASN A 100 -6.65 -30.80 2.11
N VAL A 101 -7.69 -31.18 1.36
CA VAL A 101 -7.79 -32.48 0.70
C VAL A 101 -7.63 -32.24 -0.79
N PHE A 102 -6.46 -32.58 -1.31
CA PHE A 102 -6.14 -32.42 -2.73
C PHE A 102 -6.92 -33.42 -3.58
N SER A 103 -7.45 -32.95 -4.69
CA SER A 103 -8.21 -33.76 -5.66
C SER A 103 -7.28 -34.68 -6.46
N GLU A 104 -7.81 -35.79 -6.97
CA GLU A 104 -7.15 -36.62 -7.99
C GLU A 104 -7.07 -35.90 -9.33
N ASP A 105 -8.03 -35.00 -9.62
CA ASP A 105 -7.93 -34.04 -10.72
C ASP A 105 -7.06 -32.85 -10.27
N PRO A 106 -5.86 -32.66 -10.85
CA PRO A 106 -4.96 -31.59 -10.44
C PRO A 106 -5.51 -30.18 -10.72
N LEU A 107 -6.49 -30.03 -11.62
CA LEU A 107 -7.12 -28.74 -11.92
C LEU A 107 -8.30 -28.42 -11.00
N ALA A 108 -8.79 -29.40 -10.23
CA ALA A 108 -9.84 -29.15 -9.26
C ALA A 108 -9.24 -28.57 -7.97
N ALA A 109 -9.84 -27.49 -7.49
CA ALA A 109 -9.45 -26.87 -6.24
C ALA A 109 -9.49 -27.89 -5.08
N PRO A 110 -8.48 -27.94 -4.20
CA PRO A 110 -8.51 -28.74 -2.99
C PRO A 110 -9.76 -28.42 -2.16
N THR A 111 -10.40 -29.45 -1.61
CA THR A 111 -11.56 -29.27 -0.72
C THR A 111 -11.11 -29.14 0.74
N LEU A 112 -11.94 -28.52 1.58
CA LEU A 112 -11.68 -28.46 3.02
C LEU A 112 -11.69 -29.87 3.63
N ASN A 113 -10.71 -30.17 4.47
CA ASN A 113 -10.62 -31.48 5.14
C ASN A 113 -11.78 -31.66 6.14
N PRO A 114 -12.61 -32.72 6.02
CA PRO A 114 -13.73 -32.96 6.93
C PRO A 114 -13.31 -33.27 8.38
N LEU A 115 -12.05 -33.65 8.61
CA LEU A 115 -11.50 -33.80 9.97
C LEU A 115 -11.31 -32.47 10.69
N ARG A 116 -11.29 -31.36 9.95
CA ARG A 116 -11.47 -30.02 10.52
C ARG A 116 -12.97 -29.79 10.68
N GLY A 117 -13.46 -29.97 11.90
CA GLY A 117 -14.90 -29.96 12.16
C GLY A 117 -15.56 -28.61 11.83
N GLU A 118 -16.84 -28.62 11.47
CA GLU A 118 -17.68 -27.40 11.28
C GLU A 118 -17.70 -26.48 12.53
N ASN A 119 -17.26 -26.98 13.68
CA ASN A 119 -17.16 -26.26 14.96
C ASN A 119 -15.78 -25.62 15.24
N GLU A 120 -14.77 -25.77 14.38
CA GLU A 120 -13.64 -24.81 14.37
C GLU A 120 -14.13 -23.41 13.91
N SER A 121 -15.23 -23.39 13.15
CA SER A 121 -15.90 -22.20 12.61
C SER A 121 -17.07 -21.64 13.42
N VAL A 122 -17.62 -22.34 14.43
CA VAL A 122 -18.71 -21.76 15.25
C VAL A 122 -18.13 -21.02 16.45
N LEU A 123 -17.70 -19.78 16.17
CA LEU A 123 -17.13 -18.78 17.09
C LEU A 123 -15.65 -19.00 17.48
N TYR A 124 -14.79 -19.05 16.45
CA TYR A 124 -13.44 -18.47 16.39
C TYR A 124 -12.28 -19.13 17.17
N GLY A 125 -11.91 -20.40 16.98
CA GLY A 125 -10.61 -20.94 17.47
C GLY A 125 -9.33 -20.29 16.88
N GLY A 126 -9.42 -19.04 16.44
CA GLY A 126 -8.42 -18.29 15.71
C GLY A 126 -8.11 -16.96 16.37
N PHE A 127 -6.91 -16.46 16.13
CA PHE A 127 -6.59 -15.10 16.50
C PHE A 127 -7.49 -14.15 15.68
N GLU A 128 -8.38 -13.42 16.36
CA GLU A 128 -9.20 -12.39 15.72
C GLU A 128 -8.59 -11.03 16.10
N TYR A 129 -7.91 -10.41 15.13
CA TYR A 129 -7.25 -9.12 15.25
C TYR A 129 -6.03 -9.09 16.21
N GLY A 130 -4.87 -8.74 15.66
CA GLY A 130 -3.69 -8.44 16.48
C GLY A 130 -2.36 -8.51 15.74
N GLU A 131 -1.38 -7.78 16.25
CA GLU A 131 0.02 -7.83 15.79
C GLU A 131 0.90 -8.57 16.81
N LEU A 132 1.54 -9.67 16.37
CA LEU A 132 2.67 -10.26 17.06
C LEU A 132 3.95 -9.61 16.56
N GLN A 133 4.85 -9.31 17.48
CA GLN A 133 6.14 -8.71 17.16
C GLN A 133 7.28 -9.59 17.67
N VAL A 134 8.36 -9.68 16.89
CA VAL A 134 9.61 -10.32 17.34
C VAL A 134 10.71 -9.27 17.25
N SER A 135 11.34 -8.94 18.37
CA SER A 135 12.51 -8.04 18.39
C SER A 135 13.71 -8.63 19.15
N SER A 136 13.48 -9.69 19.93
CA SER A 136 14.50 -10.34 20.75
C SER A 136 15.31 -11.36 19.94
N VAL A 137 16.64 -11.29 20.03
CA VAL A 137 17.54 -12.31 19.45
C VAL A 137 17.48 -13.66 20.17
N ALA A 138 16.90 -13.72 21.37
CA ALA A 138 16.73 -14.96 22.12
C ALA A 138 15.56 -15.82 21.60
N ALA A 139 14.71 -15.25 20.74
CA ALA A 139 13.73 -16.02 20.00
C ALA A 139 14.40 -16.60 18.74
N GLU A 140 14.67 -17.91 18.76
CA GLU A 140 15.31 -18.67 17.67
C GLU A 140 14.27 -19.43 16.82
N SER A 141 13.09 -19.73 17.37
CA SER A 141 12.00 -20.34 16.61
C SER A 141 10.61 -19.97 17.10
N ILE A 142 9.66 -19.85 16.18
CA ILE A 142 8.23 -19.78 16.49
C ILE A 142 7.48 -20.75 15.58
N VAL A 143 6.61 -21.55 16.17
CA VAL A 143 5.73 -22.47 15.44
C VAL A 143 4.28 -22.15 15.75
N PHE A 144 3.48 -21.93 14.71
CA PHE A 144 2.03 -21.88 14.74
C PHE A 144 1.50 -23.15 14.09
N ASP A 145 0.68 -23.92 14.79
CA ASP A 145 0.05 -25.11 14.21
C ASP A 145 -1.44 -25.17 14.56
N GLY A 146 -2.28 -25.33 13.54
CA GLY A 146 -3.68 -25.68 13.76
C GLY A 146 -4.61 -24.51 14.04
N PHE A 147 -4.34 -23.35 13.45
CA PHE A 147 -5.12 -22.13 13.68
C PHE A 147 -5.95 -21.74 12.46
N VAL A 148 -7.08 -21.10 12.74
CA VAL A 148 -7.74 -20.16 11.82
C VAL A 148 -7.18 -18.76 12.09
N LEU A 149 -6.79 -18.00 11.08
CA LEU A 149 -6.22 -16.66 11.24
C LEU A 149 -7.12 -15.62 10.56
N LYS A 150 -7.54 -14.60 11.32
CA LYS A 150 -8.36 -13.48 10.82
C LYS A 150 -7.79 -12.15 11.31
N LYS A 151 -7.33 -11.30 10.38
CA LYS A 151 -6.68 -9.99 10.69
C LYS A 151 -5.45 -10.10 11.62
N VAL A 152 -4.69 -11.18 11.51
CA VAL A 152 -3.48 -11.45 12.31
C VAL A 152 -2.24 -11.08 11.53
N ARG A 153 -1.23 -10.55 12.20
CA ARG A 153 0.07 -10.28 11.58
C ARG A 153 1.22 -10.70 12.48
N LEU A 154 2.29 -11.16 11.85
CA LEU A 154 3.58 -11.32 12.49
C LEU A 154 4.57 -10.32 11.88
N TYR A 155 5.16 -9.48 12.72
CA TYR A 155 6.24 -8.59 12.32
C TYR A 155 7.56 -8.99 12.99
N ASP A 156 8.47 -9.55 12.22
CA ASP A 156 9.87 -9.71 12.64
C ASP A 156 10.60 -8.36 12.52
N LYS A 157 10.73 -7.66 13.65
CA LYS A 157 11.42 -6.38 13.79
C LYS A 157 12.94 -6.50 13.91
N ARG A 158 13.48 -7.71 14.01
CA ARG A 158 14.93 -7.90 14.18
C ARG A 158 15.64 -7.40 12.94
N ARG A 159 16.68 -6.59 13.13
CA ARG A 159 17.54 -6.10 12.03
C ARG A 159 18.93 -6.73 12.07
N ASP A 160 19.20 -7.50 13.11
CA ASP A 160 20.43 -8.24 13.33
C ASP A 160 20.20 -9.38 14.34
N GLY A 161 21.14 -10.32 14.46
CA GLY A 161 21.03 -11.46 15.37
C GLY A 161 21.42 -12.79 14.74
N GLY A 162 21.23 -13.90 15.45
CA GLY A 162 21.58 -15.26 14.99
C GLY A 162 20.58 -15.87 14.01
N SER A 163 20.32 -17.17 14.15
CA SER A 163 19.34 -17.88 13.30
C SER A 163 17.91 -17.75 13.83
N PHE A 164 16.94 -17.72 12.93
CA PHE A 164 15.53 -17.70 13.26
C PHE A 164 14.69 -18.48 12.29
N ARG A 165 13.81 -19.33 12.85
CA ARG A 165 12.87 -20.12 12.09
C ARG A 165 11.42 -19.75 12.44
N ILE A 166 10.61 -19.47 11.43
CA ILE A 166 9.16 -19.24 11.60
C ILE A 166 8.42 -20.34 10.83
N GLU A 167 7.48 -21.01 11.49
CA GLU A 167 6.63 -22.02 10.85
C GLU A 167 5.15 -21.73 11.06
N PHE A 168 4.41 -21.72 9.95
CA PHE A 168 2.97 -21.73 9.90
C PHE A 168 2.53 -23.09 9.35
N ASN A 169 1.99 -23.94 10.21
CA ASN A 169 1.57 -25.30 9.88
C ASN A 169 0.05 -25.42 10.01
N ASN A 170 -0.58 -26.08 9.03
CA ASN A 170 -1.99 -26.44 9.11
C ASN A 170 -2.88 -25.22 9.44
N ILE A 171 -2.75 -24.17 8.62
CA ILE A 171 -3.40 -22.88 8.86
C ILE A 171 -4.55 -22.67 7.88
N ILE A 172 -5.67 -22.17 8.38
CA ILE A 172 -6.71 -21.58 7.53
C ILE A 172 -6.65 -20.07 7.72
N GLN A 173 -6.51 -19.32 6.64
CA GLN A 173 -6.56 -17.87 6.65
C GLN A 173 -7.87 -17.41 6.04
N GLU A 174 -8.59 -16.55 6.77
CA GLU A 174 -9.91 -16.06 6.38
C GLU A 174 -9.98 -14.53 6.39
N GLY A 175 -10.54 -13.97 5.32
CA GLY A 175 -10.93 -12.57 5.21
C GLY A 175 -9.78 -11.59 4.92
N THR A 176 -10.08 -10.29 5.04
CA THR A 176 -9.13 -9.19 4.79
C THR A 176 -7.99 -9.26 5.82
N CYS A 177 -6.78 -9.66 5.43
CA CYS A 177 -5.62 -9.24 6.20
C CYS A 177 -5.47 -7.75 5.96
N GLY A 178 -5.49 -6.94 7.01
CA GLY A 178 -5.42 -5.50 6.81
C GLY A 178 -4.01 -4.97 6.46
N LYS A 179 -3.07 -5.76 5.90
CA LYS A 179 -1.72 -5.32 5.44
C LYS A 179 -0.85 -6.46 4.85
N THR A 180 -0.50 -7.50 5.61
CA THR A 180 0.46 -8.58 5.22
C THR A 180 0.44 -9.64 6.35
N LEU A 181 0.41 -10.95 6.07
CA LEU A 181 0.42 -11.98 7.14
C LEU A 181 1.77 -11.99 7.90
N LEU A 182 2.87 -11.97 7.16
CA LEU A 182 4.23 -11.93 7.70
C LEU A 182 5.03 -10.80 7.05
N ARG A 183 5.54 -9.88 7.87
CA ARG A 183 6.48 -8.84 7.47
C ARG A 183 7.82 -9.02 8.19
N SER A 184 8.92 -8.83 7.48
CA SER A 184 10.26 -8.79 8.09
C SER A 184 10.91 -7.42 7.90
N ALA A 185 11.62 -6.95 8.93
CA ALA A 185 12.41 -5.72 8.87
C ALA A 185 13.66 -5.90 8.00
N ALA A 186 14.09 -4.78 7.41
CA ALA A 186 15.35 -4.67 6.69
C ALA A 186 16.56 -4.98 7.60
N PRO A 187 17.36 -6.01 7.30
CA PRO A 187 18.62 -6.27 7.99
C PRO A 187 19.57 -5.08 7.90
N LYS A 188 20.52 -4.99 8.84
CA LYS A 188 21.72 -4.15 8.66
C LYS A 188 22.63 -4.76 7.60
N GLU A 189 23.47 -3.93 6.98
CA GLU A 189 24.39 -4.34 5.90
C GLU A 189 25.30 -5.51 6.33
N ASP A 190 25.89 -5.45 7.53
CA ASP A 190 26.76 -6.50 8.08
C ASP A 190 26.02 -7.53 8.96
N SER A 191 24.71 -7.68 8.77
CA SER A 191 23.90 -8.50 9.68
C SER A 191 24.26 -9.99 9.61
N LYS A 192 24.26 -10.65 10.77
CA LYS A 192 24.40 -12.12 10.88
C LYS A 192 23.06 -12.87 10.86
N LEU A 193 21.95 -12.14 10.68
CA LEU A 193 20.59 -12.66 10.84
C LEU A 193 20.24 -13.68 9.77
N TYR A 194 20.11 -14.94 10.16
CA TYR A 194 19.73 -16.04 9.26
C TYR A 194 18.25 -16.38 9.46
N ARG A 195 17.40 -16.13 8.47
CA ARG A 195 15.95 -16.37 8.55
C ARG A 195 15.53 -17.51 7.64
N GLU A 196 14.81 -18.46 8.23
CA GLU A 196 14.05 -19.47 7.50
C GLU A 196 12.57 -19.35 7.82
N ILE A 197 11.74 -19.41 6.78
CA ILE A 197 10.29 -19.29 6.90
C ILE A 197 9.62 -20.46 6.18
N TYR A 198 8.63 -21.04 6.84
CA TYR A 198 7.88 -22.17 6.31
C TYR A 198 6.38 -21.92 6.46
N PHE A 199 5.66 -22.02 5.35
CA PHE A 199 4.20 -22.13 5.29
C PHE A 199 3.89 -23.53 4.79
N LYS A 200 3.26 -24.36 5.62
CA LYS A 200 2.98 -25.77 5.31
C LYS A 200 1.51 -26.07 5.53
N ASN A 201 0.89 -26.74 4.56
CA ASN A 201 -0.53 -27.15 4.62
C ASN A 201 -1.42 -25.94 4.97
N MET A 202 -1.40 -24.93 4.12
CA MET A 202 -2.13 -23.69 4.37
C MET A 202 -3.27 -23.54 3.38
N ARG A 203 -4.40 -23.01 3.84
CA ARG A 203 -5.52 -22.63 2.99
C ARG A 203 -5.82 -21.17 3.19
N SER A 204 -5.92 -20.40 2.12
CA SER A 204 -6.31 -19.00 2.14
C SER A 204 -7.60 -18.82 1.35
N SER A 205 -8.65 -18.38 2.03
CA SER A 205 -9.97 -18.14 1.45
C SER A 205 -10.39 -16.70 1.67
N HIS A 206 -10.97 -16.07 0.65
CA HIS A 206 -11.45 -14.69 0.72
C HIS A 206 -10.37 -13.68 1.14
N TYR A 207 -9.10 -13.93 0.81
CA TYR A 207 -8.03 -12.99 1.07
C TYR A 207 -8.25 -11.73 0.22
N ASN A 208 -8.53 -10.61 0.87
CA ASN A 208 -8.71 -9.31 0.23
C ASN A 208 -7.86 -8.26 0.96
N ASP A 209 -6.62 -8.09 0.51
CA ASP A 209 -5.67 -7.07 1.01
C ASP A 209 -5.46 -5.95 -0.02
N SER A 210 -6.32 -5.90 -1.05
CA SER A 210 -6.27 -4.85 -2.08
C SER A 210 -6.23 -3.48 -1.43
N LYS A 211 -6.96 -3.29 -0.33
CA LYS A 211 -6.99 -2.07 0.48
C LYS A 211 -5.54 -1.62 0.77
N LYS A 212 -4.73 -2.36 1.52
CA LYS A 212 -3.52 -1.79 2.13
C LYS A 212 -2.19 -2.07 1.41
N GLY A 213 -2.18 -2.79 0.29
CA GLY A 213 -1.02 -2.83 -0.61
C GLY A 213 0.16 -3.70 -0.27
N GLY A 214 0.02 -4.56 0.74
CA GLY A 214 1.04 -5.56 0.98
C GLY A 214 0.79 -6.80 0.13
N GLY A 215 1.88 -7.54 -0.11
CA GLY A 215 1.77 -8.92 -0.55
C GLY A 215 1.24 -9.83 0.55
N PHE A 216 0.99 -11.08 0.20
CA PHE A 216 0.66 -12.15 1.14
C PHE A 216 1.68 -12.20 2.29
N ALA A 217 2.96 -12.09 1.92
CA ALA A 217 4.06 -11.93 2.87
C ALA A 217 5.13 -10.98 2.30
N ASN A 218 5.67 -10.09 3.11
CA ASN A 218 6.77 -9.20 2.74
C ASN A 218 8.05 -9.63 3.47
N ILE A 219 8.79 -10.55 2.85
CA ILE A 219 9.82 -11.34 3.51
C ILE A 219 11.21 -11.09 2.92
N ARG A 220 12.18 -10.84 3.81
CA ARG A 220 13.63 -10.96 3.59
C ARG A 220 14.12 -12.16 4.37
N ALA A 221 14.44 -13.24 3.65
CA ALA A 221 14.85 -14.48 4.26
C ALA A 221 15.92 -15.17 3.42
N ASN A 222 16.74 -15.97 4.07
CA ASN A 222 17.67 -16.86 3.39
C ASN A 222 16.88 -17.92 2.62
N LYS A 223 15.81 -18.42 3.24
CA LYS A 223 14.93 -19.43 2.66
C LYS A 223 13.49 -19.22 3.09
N ALA A 224 12.56 -19.24 2.14
CA ALA A 224 11.13 -19.29 2.37
C ALA A 224 10.52 -20.46 1.59
N VAL A 225 9.76 -21.32 2.26
CA VAL A 225 9.11 -22.49 1.65
C VAL A 225 7.61 -22.43 1.87
N PHE A 226 6.87 -22.54 0.76
CA PHE A 226 5.42 -22.59 0.68
C PHE A 226 5.04 -23.96 0.15
N ASP A 227 4.57 -24.81 1.04
CA ASP A 227 4.38 -26.24 0.80
C ASP A 227 2.92 -26.60 1.03
N ARG A 228 2.27 -27.14 0.01
CA ARG A 228 0.85 -27.52 0.06
C ARG A 228 -0.05 -26.36 0.49
N ILE A 229 0.21 -25.18 -0.09
CA ILE A 229 -0.63 -24.01 0.08
C ILE A 229 -1.77 -24.01 -0.95
N CYS A 230 -2.94 -23.55 -0.55
CA CYS A 230 -4.14 -23.49 -1.39
C CYS A 230 -4.75 -22.09 -1.36
N PHE A 231 -4.87 -21.47 -2.53
CA PHE A 231 -5.61 -20.24 -2.79
C PHE A 231 -6.63 -20.55 -3.88
N ASP A 232 -7.91 -20.57 -3.58
CA ASP A 232 -8.95 -21.01 -4.56
C ASP A 232 -10.07 -19.99 -4.74
N ASN A 233 -10.44 -19.28 -3.68
CA ASN A 233 -11.47 -18.24 -3.66
C ASN A 233 -10.89 -16.87 -3.25
N THR A 234 -9.67 -16.58 -3.69
CA THR A 234 -8.97 -15.34 -3.40
C THR A 234 -8.88 -14.52 -4.68
N THR A 235 -9.50 -13.36 -4.74
CA THR A 235 -9.49 -12.49 -5.92
C THR A 235 -8.27 -11.57 -5.99
N GLN A 236 -7.23 -11.75 -5.17
CA GLN A 236 -6.20 -10.71 -4.96
C GLN A 236 -4.75 -11.24 -4.95
N HIS A 237 -3.79 -10.33 -4.77
CA HIS A 237 -2.34 -10.52 -4.95
C HIS A 237 -1.73 -11.57 -4.01
N PHE A 238 -1.17 -12.64 -4.58
CA PHE A 238 -0.24 -13.55 -3.90
C PHE A 238 1.20 -13.17 -4.29
N GLY A 239 1.77 -12.17 -3.61
CA GLY A 239 3.17 -11.75 -3.83
C GLY A 239 4.02 -11.78 -2.58
N PHE A 240 5.35 -11.85 -2.78
CA PHE A 240 6.37 -11.77 -1.73
C PHE A 240 6.88 -10.35 -1.46
N THR A 241 6.44 -9.40 -2.29
CA THR A 241 6.84 -7.99 -2.27
C THR A 241 5.59 -7.10 -2.27
N ASN A 242 5.77 -5.80 -2.12
CA ASN A 242 4.68 -4.84 -2.27
C ASN A 242 4.39 -4.60 -3.76
N LEU A 243 3.24 -3.99 -4.09
CA LEU A 243 2.81 -3.75 -5.48
C LEU A 243 3.89 -3.04 -6.32
N CYS A 244 4.65 -2.11 -5.73
CA CYS A 244 5.67 -1.33 -6.41
C CYS A 244 7.02 -2.05 -6.56
N ARG A 245 7.11 -3.33 -6.16
CA ARG A 245 8.35 -4.11 -6.20
C ARG A 245 9.52 -3.42 -5.50
N SER A 246 9.24 -2.58 -4.50
CA SER A 246 10.27 -1.82 -3.80
C SER A 246 10.80 -2.56 -2.58
N PHE A 247 10.05 -3.57 -2.10
CA PHE A 247 10.49 -4.47 -1.06
C PHE A 247 11.48 -5.50 -1.61
N ASP A 248 12.75 -5.31 -1.26
CA ASP A 248 13.85 -6.25 -1.50
C ASP A 248 13.64 -7.52 -0.67
N ASN A 249 13.69 -8.68 -1.33
CA ASN A 249 13.54 -10.01 -0.75
C ASN A 249 14.89 -10.65 -0.36
N SER A 250 16.02 -10.07 -0.79
CA SER A 250 17.34 -10.63 -0.54
C SER A 250 17.76 -10.50 0.94
N SER A 251 18.57 -11.45 1.40
CA SER A 251 19.21 -11.44 2.71
C SER A 251 20.69 -11.08 2.58
N PRO A 252 21.26 -10.20 3.42
CA PRO A 252 22.64 -9.71 3.24
C PRO A 252 23.71 -10.78 3.45
N ASN A 253 23.38 -11.86 4.17
CA ASN A 253 24.32 -12.89 4.63
C ASN A 253 24.38 -14.14 3.75
N VAL A 254 23.63 -14.19 2.65
CA VAL A 254 23.74 -15.23 1.61
C VAL A 254 23.82 -14.57 0.24
N ASP A 255 24.53 -15.19 -0.70
CA ASP A 255 24.62 -14.68 -2.07
C ASP A 255 23.28 -14.78 -2.81
N VAL A 256 22.47 -15.78 -2.48
CA VAL A 256 21.17 -16.04 -3.08
C VAL A 256 20.17 -16.42 -1.99
N SER A 257 19.03 -15.73 -1.99
CA SER A 257 17.87 -16.08 -1.17
C SER A 257 16.91 -16.98 -1.96
N GLU A 258 16.40 -18.03 -1.34
CA GLU A 258 15.56 -19.03 -2.01
C GLU A 258 14.09 -18.94 -1.58
N PHE A 259 13.19 -18.77 -2.55
CA PHE A 259 11.75 -18.81 -2.36
C PHE A 259 11.19 -20.02 -3.11
N ILE A 260 10.55 -20.94 -2.40
CA ILE A 260 10.14 -22.24 -2.96
C ILE A 260 8.64 -22.41 -2.77
N ILE A 261 7.90 -22.58 -3.87
CA ILE A 261 6.51 -23.01 -3.89
C ILE A 261 6.50 -24.47 -4.33
N LYS A 262 5.86 -25.36 -3.56
CA LYS A 262 5.76 -26.76 -3.96
C LYS A 262 4.45 -27.41 -3.55
N ASP A 263 4.02 -28.38 -4.36
CA ASP A 263 2.84 -29.19 -4.11
C ASP A 263 1.58 -28.34 -3.83
N SER A 264 1.48 -27.17 -4.47
CA SER A 264 0.55 -26.09 -4.11
C SER A 264 -0.48 -25.80 -5.22
N TYR A 265 -1.62 -25.22 -4.85
CA TYR A 265 -2.69 -24.84 -5.76
C TYR A 265 -3.03 -23.35 -5.59
N LEU A 266 -2.90 -22.58 -6.67
CA LEU A 266 -3.15 -21.13 -6.68
C LEU A 266 -4.10 -20.78 -7.80
N ALA A 267 -5.26 -20.24 -7.48
CA ALA A 267 -6.28 -19.92 -8.45
C ALA A 267 -7.01 -18.59 -8.19
N ASN A 268 -7.53 -18.02 -9.28
CA ASN A 268 -8.39 -16.83 -9.32
C ASN A 268 -7.75 -15.55 -8.75
N LEU A 269 -6.42 -15.46 -8.76
CA LEU A 269 -5.71 -14.30 -8.24
C LEU A 269 -5.84 -13.13 -9.23
N GLN A 270 -6.53 -12.06 -8.85
CA GLN A 270 -6.68 -10.86 -9.69
C GLN A 270 -5.79 -9.68 -9.25
N GLY A 271 -4.81 -9.95 -8.38
CA GLY A 271 -3.86 -8.93 -7.94
C GLY A 271 -2.90 -8.49 -9.05
N GLU A 272 -2.50 -7.23 -8.99
CA GLU A 272 -1.47 -6.66 -9.86
C GLU A 272 -0.10 -7.31 -9.57
N TYR A 273 0.70 -7.45 -10.62
CA TYR A 273 2.10 -7.89 -10.64
C TYR A 273 2.39 -9.37 -10.36
N GLY A 274 1.37 -10.24 -10.36
CA GLY A 274 1.52 -11.69 -10.21
C GLY A 274 2.35 -12.07 -8.97
N ILE A 275 3.08 -13.18 -9.04
CA ILE A 275 4.04 -13.59 -8.01
C ILE A 275 5.41 -12.98 -8.34
N CYS A 276 5.80 -11.97 -7.55
CA CYS A 276 7.01 -11.20 -7.77
C CYS A 276 8.07 -11.42 -6.67
N THR A 277 9.35 -11.45 -7.08
CA THR A 277 10.53 -11.43 -6.22
C THR A 277 11.50 -10.36 -6.68
N VAL A 278 12.08 -9.60 -5.73
CA VAL A 278 12.99 -8.48 -6.02
C VAL A 278 14.29 -8.65 -5.26
N ALA A 279 15.42 -8.40 -5.91
CA ALA A 279 16.74 -8.36 -5.28
C ALA A 279 17.42 -7.02 -5.56
N LYS A 280 18.06 -6.41 -4.56
CA LYS A 280 18.81 -5.15 -4.72
C LYS A 280 20.30 -5.38 -4.48
N GLY A 281 21.13 -4.67 -5.24
CA GLY A 281 22.59 -4.73 -5.10
C GLY A 281 23.18 -6.02 -5.70
N ASP A 282 24.20 -6.57 -5.04
CA ASP A 282 24.96 -7.74 -5.50
C ASP A 282 24.33 -9.09 -5.13
N LYS A 283 23.27 -9.09 -4.30
CA LYS A 283 22.57 -10.31 -3.86
C LYS A 283 21.47 -10.72 -4.85
N GLY A 284 21.28 -12.03 -4.99
CA GLY A 284 20.25 -12.61 -5.86
C GLY A 284 19.04 -13.14 -5.07
N VAL A 285 17.91 -13.27 -5.77
CA VAL A 285 16.73 -13.98 -5.27
C VAL A 285 16.27 -14.97 -6.34
N VAL A 286 16.06 -16.22 -5.92
CA VAL A 286 15.61 -17.29 -6.80
C VAL A 286 14.23 -17.78 -6.35
N LEU A 287 13.27 -17.73 -7.26
CA LEU A 287 11.95 -18.34 -7.11
C LEU A 287 11.93 -19.72 -7.77
N LYS A 288 11.50 -20.73 -7.02
CA LYS A 288 11.37 -22.11 -7.48
C LYS A 288 9.94 -22.59 -7.29
N ALA A 289 9.34 -23.19 -8.32
CA ALA A 289 8.01 -23.78 -8.27
C ALA A 289 8.08 -25.26 -8.66
N TYR A 290 7.50 -26.15 -7.85
CA TYR A 290 7.53 -27.60 -8.07
C TYR A 290 6.15 -28.22 -7.93
N ASN A 291 5.75 -29.10 -8.84
CA ASN A 291 4.53 -29.90 -8.72
C ASN A 291 3.27 -29.07 -8.34
N SER A 292 3.18 -27.84 -8.85
CA SER A 292 2.17 -26.87 -8.42
C SER A 292 1.26 -26.47 -9.57
N VAL A 293 0.04 -26.05 -9.23
CA VAL A 293 -1.01 -25.70 -10.19
C VAL A 293 -1.41 -24.24 -10.02
N PHE A 294 -1.45 -23.53 -11.14
CA PHE A 294 -1.76 -22.11 -11.25
C PHE A 294 -2.92 -21.93 -12.24
N VAL A 295 -4.07 -21.44 -11.78
CA VAL A 295 -5.27 -21.24 -12.62
C VAL A 295 -5.76 -19.81 -12.52
N ASP A 296 -5.69 -19.00 -13.57
CA ASP A 296 -6.04 -17.57 -13.51
C ASP A 296 -5.28 -16.85 -12.39
N ALA A 297 -3.98 -17.15 -12.26
CA ALA A 297 -3.12 -16.75 -11.14
C ALA A 297 -2.46 -15.37 -11.31
N SER A 298 -2.98 -14.53 -12.19
CA SER A 298 -2.54 -13.15 -12.43
C SER A 298 -3.70 -12.28 -12.96
N ARG A 299 -3.53 -10.96 -12.99
CA ARG A 299 -4.44 -10.06 -13.75
C ARG A 299 -4.37 -10.37 -15.25
N GLU A 300 -5.45 -10.08 -15.99
CA GLU A 300 -5.46 -10.21 -17.45
C GLU A 300 -4.32 -9.37 -18.06
N ASN A 301 -3.62 -9.92 -19.04
CA ASN A 301 -2.44 -9.34 -19.71
C ASN A 301 -1.17 -9.24 -18.85
N GLU A 302 -1.18 -9.82 -17.64
CA GLU A 302 -0.01 -9.90 -16.78
C GLU A 302 0.50 -11.34 -16.58
N GLY A 303 1.81 -11.46 -16.34
CA GLY A 303 2.45 -12.74 -16.06
C GLY A 303 2.17 -13.26 -14.65
N VAL A 304 2.13 -14.59 -14.53
CA VAL A 304 2.03 -15.30 -13.24
C VAL A 304 3.31 -15.09 -12.44
N PHE A 305 4.47 -15.13 -13.07
CA PHE A 305 5.75 -14.82 -12.44
C PHE A 305 6.33 -13.54 -13.01
N GLN A 306 6.71 -12.59 -12.14
CA GLN A 306 7.28 -11.32 -12.57
C GLN A 306 8.59 -11.01 -11.81
N PRO A 307 9.64 -11.81 -11.98
CA PRO A 307 10.88 -11.68 -11.22
C PRO A 307 11.69 -10.44 -11.62
N ASP A 308 12.45 -9.89 -10.67
CA ASP A 308 13.57 -8.99 -10.97
C ASP A 308 14.85 -9.79 -11.22
N LEU A 309 15.26 -9.84 -12.48
CA LEU A 309 16.45 -10.52 -13.02
C LEU A 309 17.57 -9.53 -13.39
N SER A 310 17.48 -8.26 -12.98
CA SER A 310 18.55 -7.27 -13.18
C SER A 310 19.88 -7.68 -12.54
N ASN A 311 19.86 -8.63 -11.60
CA ASN A 311 21.04 -9.30 -11.05
C ASN A 311 21.17 -10.71 -11.65
N GLU A 312 22.37 -11.06 -12.14
CA GLU A 312 22.69 -12.36 -12.75
C GLU A 312 22.53 -13.57 -11.81
N ARG A 313 22.45 -13.36 -10.50
CA ARG A 313 22.23 -14.39 -9.47
C ARG A 313 20.75 -14.64 -9.20
N SER A 314 19.85 -13.79 -9.71
CA SER A 314 18.41 -13.97 -9.58
C SER A 314 17.88 -14.89 -10.67
N GLY A 315 16.76 -15.58 -10.41
CA GLY A 315 16.18 -16.52 -11.38
C GLY A 315 14.80 -17.04 -11.03
N VAL A 316 14.15 -17.67 -12.01
CA VAL A 316 12.87 -18.37 -11.85
C VAL A 316 12.98 -19.77 -12.45
N TYR A 317 12.63 -20.77 -11.65
CA TYR A 317 12.68 -22.17 -12.05
C TYR A 317 11.33 -22.82 -11.75
N ALA A 318 10.68 -23.39 -12.75
CA ALA A 318 9.45 -24.16 -12.58
C ALA A 318 9.64 -25.58 -13.13
N GLU A 319 9.28 -26.59 -12.34
CA GLU A 319 9.36 -28.00 -12.75
C GLU A 319 8.07 -28.75 -12.41
N ASN A 320 7.53 -29.51 -13.37
CA ASN A 320 6.29 -30.27 -13.23
C ASN A 320 5.08 -29.41 -12.79
N CYS A 321 5.02 -28.15 -13.22
CA CYS A 321 3.93 -27.24 -12.88
C CYS A 321 2.87 -27.19 -13.99
N THR A 322 1.63 -26.88 -13.62
CA THR A 322 0.54 -26.63 -14.57
C THR A 322 0.08 -25.19 -14.46
N PHE A 323 0.08 -24.46 -15.59
CA PHE A 323 -0.37 -23.08 -15.71
C PHE A 323 -1.52 -23.01 -16.70
N VAL A 324 -2.66 -22.50 -16.25
CA VAL A 324 -3.87 -22.34 -17.07
C VAL A 324 -4.41 -20.93 -16.87
N ASP A 325 -4.61 -20.18 -17.95
CA ASP A 325 -5.39 -18.95 -17.94
C ASP A 325 -6.65 -19.12 -18.80
N THR A 326 -7.80 -19.24 -18.14
CA THR A 326 -9.08 -19.50 -18.79
C THR A 326 -9.61 -18.29 -19.56
N ARG A 327 -9.02 -17.11 -19.34
CA ARG A 327 -9.42 -15.83 -19.97
C ARG A 327 -8.74 -15.60 -21.32
N ALA A 328 -7.84 -16.49 -21.75
CA ALA A 328 -7.01 -16.34 -22.94
C ALA A 328 -6.14 -15.06 -22.90
N ASN A 329 -5.30 -15.01 -21.88
CA ASN A 329 -4.40 -13.90 -21.57
C ASN A 329 -3.45 -13.58 -22.74
N LYS A 330 -3.40 -12.30 -23.15
CA LYS A 330 -2.54 -11.85 -24.25
C LYS A 330 -1.09 -11.63 -23.82
N GLY A 331 -0.81 -11.65 -22.52
CA GLY A 331 0.52 -11.55 -21.95
C GLY A 331 1.29 -12.88 -21.94
N ALA A 332 2.53 -12.83 -21.47
CA ALA A 332 3.35 -14.01 -21.24
C ALA A 332 3.13 -14.60 -19.84
N LEU A 333 3.39 -15.91 -19.68
CA LEU A 333 3.38 -16.57 -18.37
C LEU A 333 4.40 -15.94 -17.40
N VAL A 334 5.62 -15.67 -17.88
CA VAL A 334 6.69 -15.03 -17.09
C VAL A 334 7.06 -13.69 -17.73
N THR A 335 6.98 -12.62 -16.93
CA THR A 335 7.36 -11.26 -17.36
C THR A 335 8.54 -10.74 -16.53
N PRO A 336 9.78 -11.20 -16.80
CA PRO A 336 10.94 -10.79 -16.03
C PRO A 336 11.33 -9.35 -16.33
N ARG A 337 11.94 -8.71 -15.34
CA ARG A 337 12.67 -7.46 -15.53
C ARG A 337 14.16 -7.73 -15.58
N GLY A 338 14.88 -7.25 -16.61
CA GLY A 338 16.35 -7.32 -16.65
C GLY A 338 16.95 -8.62 -17.21
N GLY A 339 16.36 -9.18 -18.26
CA GLY A 339 16.90 -10.34 -19.00
C GLY A 339 16.14 -11.65 -18.76
N LYS A 340 16.34 -12.62 -19.65
CA LYS A 340 15.69 -13.95 -19.62
C LYS A 340 16.63 -15.13 -19.31
N ALA A 341 17.91 -14.88 -19.09
CA ALA A 341 18.94 -15.92 -19.07
C ALA A 341 18.78 -16.94 -17.93
N ASN A 342 18.07 -16.57 -16.85
CA ASN A 342 17.92 -17.38 -15.64
C ASN A 342 16.47 -17.84 -15.43
N ILE A 343 15.76 -18.14 -16.52
CA ILE A 343 14.41 -18.68 -16.49
C ILE A 343 14.43 -20.10 -17.06
N GLU A 344 13.96 -21.06 -16.28
CA GLU A 344 13.83 -22.45 -16.69
C GLU A 344 12.41 -22.96 -16.40
N LEU A 345 11.71 -23.41 -17.44
CA LEU A 345 10.40 -24.07 -17.34
C LEU A 345 10.57 -25.51 -17.85
N LYS A 346 10.58 -26.47 -16.93
CA LYS A 346 10.83 -27.88 -17.23
C LYS A 346 9.59 -28.71 -16.98
N ASP A 347 9.20 -29.54 -17.95
CA ASP A 347 8.06 -30.46 -17.83
C ASP A 347 6.76 -29.76 -17.37
N CYS A 348 6.59 -28.49 -17.76
CA CYS A 348 5.42 -27.69 -17.38
C CYS A 348 4.32 -27.78 -18.45
N LYS A 349 3.05 -27.86 -18.01
CA LYS A 349 1.90 -27.69 -18.90
C LYS A 349 1.47 -26.22 -18.88
N ILE A 350 1.39 -25.57 -20.04
CA ILE A 350 1.04 -24.14 -20.17
C ILE A 350 -0.12 -24.01 -21.16
N GLU A 351 -1.21 -23.37 -20.73
CA GLU A 351 -2.44 -23.19 -21.51
C GLU A 351 -3.01 -21.78 -21.28
N GLY A 352 -3.46 -21.10 -22.33
CA GLY A 352 -4.15 -19.80 -22.21
C GLY A 352 -3.26 -18.54 -22.16
N PHE A 353 -1.95 -18.67 -22.40
CA PHE A 353 -1.02 -17.54 -22.51
C PHE A 353 -0.54 -17.34 -23.95
N ALA A 354 -0.29 -16.08 -24.35
CA ALA A 354 0.23 -15.79 -25.69
C ALA A 354 1.69 -16.23 -25.88
N LYS A 355 2.48 -16.20 -24.81
CA LYS A 355 3.91 -16.56 -24.78
C LYS A 355 4.26 -17.20 -23.44
N GLU A 356 5.36 -17.95 -23.40
CA GLU A 356 5.90 -18.45 -22.12
C GLU A 356 6.65 -17.35 -21.37
N VAL A 357 7.48 -16.57 -22.06
CA VAL A 357 8.32 -15.53 -21.46
C VAL A 357 8.33 -14.27 -22.32
N GLU A 358 8.15 -13.10 -21.71
CA GLU A 358 8.28 -11.78 -22.34
C GLU A 358 8.98 -10.80 -21.41
N GLU A 359 10.17 -10.36 -21.80
CA GLU A 359 10.99 -9.46 -20.99
C GLU A 359 10.41 -8.04 -20.95
N ILE A 360 10.30 -7.50 -19.74
CA ILE A 360 10.12 -6.06 -19.52
C ILE A 360 11.48 -5.40 -19.71
N ILE A 361 11.69 -4.88 -20.91
CA ILE A 361 12.88 -4.10 -21.24
C ILE A 361 12.69 -2.71 -20.65
N ILE A 362 13.47 -2.37 -19.63
CA ILE A 362 13.60 -0.98 -19.19
C ILE A 362 14.47 -0.28 -20.23
N PRO A 363 13.94 0.72 -20.96
CA PRO A 363 14.73 1.42 -21.96
C PRO A 363 15.94 2.07 -21.29
N THR A 364 17.10 2.03 -21.97
CA THR A 364 18.26 2.80 -21.52
C THR A 364 17.87 4.28 -21.59
N PRO A 365 17.86 5.00 -20.46
CA PRO A 365 17.42 6.37 -20.46
C PRO A 365 18.43 7.25 -21.22
N THR A 366 17.92 8.20 -21.99
CA THR A 366 18.69 9.29 -22.56
C THR A 366 18.73 10.48 -21.60
N GLU A 367 19.69 11.39 -21.79
CA GLU A 367 19.77 12.61 -20.97
C GLU A 367 18.57 13.55 -21.19
N TYR A 368 18.01 13.50 -22.40
CA TYR A 368 16.86 14.31 -22.80
C TYR A 368 15.74 13.43 -23.35
N ILE A 369 14.51 13.91 -23.20
CA ILE A 369 13.35 13.37 -23.90
C ILE A 369 13.53 13.47 -25.43
N GLU A 370 12.79 12.65 -26.17
CA GLU A 370 12.88 12.61 -27.62
C GLU A 370 12.57 13.97 -28.24
N ASN A 371 13.54 14.52 -28.99
CA ASN A 371 13.44 15.75 -29.76
C ASN A 371 14.03 15.52 -31.16
N ARG A 372 13.31 15.94 -32.21
CA ARG A 372 13.69 15.76 -33.62
C ARG A 372 13.91 17.11 -34.31
N ALA A 373 14.65 17.10 -35.42
CA ALA A 373 14.92 18.29 -36.20
C ALA A 373 13.68 18.86 -36.90
N ASP A 374 12.75 17.98 -37.29
CA ASP A 374 11.49 18.31 -37.93
C ASP A 374 10.32 17.85 -37.04
N ALA A 375 9.17 18.52 -37.16
CA ALA A 375 7.96 18.12 -36.47
C ALA A 375 7.57 16.68 -36.82
N TRP A 376 7.12 15.91 -35.82
CA TRP A 376 6.76 14.51 -36.01
C TRP A 376 5.46 14.16 -35.29
N THR A 377 4.82 13.09 -35.73
CA THR A 377 3.65 12.53 -35.05
C THR A 377 4.09 11.37 -34.17
N THR A 378 3.60 11.33 -32.93
CA THR A 378 3.85 10.24 -31.99
C THR A 378 3.19 8.95 -32.46
N ASP A 379 3.83 7.82 -32.15
CA ASP A 379 3.28 6.48 -32.35
C ASP A 379 2.70 5.98 -31.01
N THR A 380 1.63 6.65 -30.57
CA THR A 380 0.96 6.39 -29.29
C THR A 380 -0.55 6.19 -29.51
N GLU A 381 -1.25 5.74 -28.47
CA GLU A 381 -2.71 5.49 -28.50
C GLU A 381 -3.51 6.70 -28.99
N ASP A 382 -3.05 7.90 -28.62
CA ASP A 382 -3.60 9.17 -29.07
C ASP A 382 -2.54 9.98 -29.83
N ALA A 383 -2.25 9.61 -31.07
CA ALA A 383 -1.17 10.23 -31.84
C ALA A 383 -1.27 11.77 -31.93
N HIS A 384 -0.20 12.48 -31.56
CA HIS A 384 -0.09 13.94 -31.55
C HIS A 384 1.12 14.42 -32.33
N LYS A 385 1.01 15.62 -32.92
CA LYS A 385 2.14 16.27 -33.58
C LYS A 385 2.97 17.03 -32.55
N ILE A 386 4.26 16.70 -32.48
CA ILE A 386 5.27 17.34 -31.65
C ILE A 386 6.08 18.30 -32.50
N LEU A 387 6.40 19.47 -31.94
CA LEU A 387 7.22 20.48 -32.60
C LEU A 387 8.68 20.36 -32.17
N PRO A 388 9.65 20.60 -33.08
CA PRO A 388 11.06 20.68 -32.72
C PRO A 388 11.27 21.74 -31.64
N LEU A 389 12.15 21.47 -30.68
CA LEU A 389 12.41 22.42 -29.59
C LEU A 389 12.88 23.81 -30.09
N ASN A 390 13.56 23.87 -31.24
CA ASN A 390 13.99 25.14 -31.84
C ASN A 390 12.85 25.97 -32.43
N ASP A 391 11.72 25.34 -32.72
CA ASP A 391 10.53 25.97 -33.29
C ASP A 391 9.44 26.21 -32.23
N ALA A 392 9.60 25.66 -31.02
CA ALA A 392 8.66 25.78 -29.92
C ALA A 392 8.68 27.19 -29.29
N ASP A 393 7.50 27.69 -28.86
CA ASP A 393 7.33 29.02 -28.29
C ASP A 393 6.91 28.95 -26.82
N PHE A 394 7.89 29.09 -25.92
CA PHE A 394 7.66 29.11 -24.48
C PHE A 394 7.45 30.52 -23.90
N ALA A 395 7.41 31.58 -24.72
CA ALA A 395 7.46 32.96 -24.23
C ALA A 395 6.29 33.31 -23.29
N ALA A 396 5.08 32.82 -23.60
CA ALA A 396 3.90 33.06 -22.78
C ALA A 396 4.00 32.39 -21.41
N MET A 397 4.49 31.14 -21.36
CA MET A 397 4.71 30.41 -20.13
C MET A 397 5.86 31.05 -19.31
N ASP A 398 6.94 31.44 -19.97
CA ASP A 398 8.07 32.11 -19.33
C ASP A 398 7.68 33.43 -18.68
N ALA A 399 6.85 34.23 -19.36
CA ALA A 399 6.31 35.47 -18.82
C ALA A 399 5.38 35.22 -17.62
N TYR A 400 4.56 34.16 -17.67
CA TYR A 400 3.64 33.82 -16.57
C TYR A 400 4.40 33.42 -15.29
N TYR A 401 5.40 32.54 -15.41
CA TYR A 401 6.20 32.08 -14.27
C TYR A 401 7.37 33.01 -13.93
N GLU A 402 7.49 34.17 -14.57
CA GLU A 402 8.59 35.10 -14.34
C GLU A 402 8.67 35.55 -12.86
N GLY A 403 9.87 35.39 -12.29
CA GLY A 403 10.19 35.73 -10.90
C GLY A 403 9.66 34.75 -9.85
N THR A 404 9.03 33.65 -10.26
CA THR A 404 8.67 32.55 -9.35
C THR A 404 9.84 31.62 -9.11
N LYS A 405 9.78 30.84 -8.02
CA LYS A 405 10.65 29.69 -7.79
C LYS A 405 9.84 28.52 -7.24
N ALA A 406 10.38 27.31 -7.39
CA ALA A 406 9.77 26.10 -6.85
C ALA A 406 9.89 26.05 -5.32
N TYR A 407 8.80 25.60 -4.69
CA TYR A 407 8.69 25.27 -3.28
C TYR A 407 8.08 23.89 -3.13
N TYR A 408 8.64 23.10 -2.23
CA TYR A 408 8.30 21.70 -2.03
C TYR A 408 7.48 21.54 -0.75
N GLY A 409 6.27 21.00 -0.86
CA GLY A 409 5.32 20.94 0.26
C GLY A 409 4.75 19.56 0.53
N ASP A 410 4.10 19.43 1.68
CA ASP A 410 3.29 18.27 2.07
C ASP A 410 1.86 18.72 2.39
N MET A 411 0.85 18.21 1.67
CA MET A 411 -0.52 18.74 1.78
C MET A 411 -1.36 18.08 2.87
N HIS A 412 -0.78 17.22 3.69
CA HIS A 412 -1.52 16.51 4.72
C HIS A 412 -0.61 16.11 5.89
N VAL A 413 -0.66 16.86 7.00
CA VAL A 413 0.06 16.51 8.22
C VAL A 413 -0.73 16.82 9.50
N HIS A 414 -0.37 16.12 10.59
CA HIS A 414 -0.94 16.26 11.92
C HIS A 414 0.12 16.69 12.95
N THR A 415 -0.26 17.58 13.86
CA THR A 415 0.64 18.16 14.86
C THR A 415 0.17 17.96 16.29
N ALA A 416 1.11 17.92 17.24
CA ALA A 416 0.82 17.98 18.67
C ALA A 416 0.60 19.44 19.11
N CYS A 417 -0.51 20.05 18.71
CA CYS A 417 -0.86 21.42 19.12
C CYS A 417 -1.64 21.50 20.46
N GLY A 418 -1.81 20.35 21.13
CA GLY A 418 -2.73 20.17 22.25
C GLY A 418 -4.18 20.10 21.75
N GLY A 419 -5.05 19.32 22.39
CA GLY A 419 -6.44 19.17 21.94
C GLY A 419 -6.79 17.74 21.53
N THR A 420 -7.44 17.58 20.38
CA THR A 420 -8.07 16.31 19.94
C THR A 420 -7.39 15.60 18.77
N SER A 421 -6.38 16.24 18.16
CA SER A 421 -5.56 15.60 17.13
C SER A 421 -4.61 14.56 17.72
N ASP A 422 -4.07 13.70 16.88
CA ASP A 422 -3.23 12.55 17.22
C ASP A 422 -1.80 12.65 16.66
N GLY A 423 -1.42 13.81 16.12
CA GLY A 423 -0.03 14.13 15.84
C GLY A 423 0.85 14.13 17.12
N SER A 424 2.06 13.60 17.02
CA SER A 424 2.97 13.42 18.16
C SER A 424 4.07 14.48 18.28
N VAL A 425 4.32 15.27 17.23
CA VAL A 425 5.41 16.26 17.18
C VAL A 425 4.84 17.66 17.42
N ALA A 426 5.40 18.38 18.39
CA ALA A 426 4.98 19.72 18.75
C ALA A 426 5.22 20.72 17.61
N MET A 427 4.27 21.63 17.36
CA MET A 427 4.36 22.61 16.26
C MET A 427 5.67 23.41 16.25
N SER A 428 6.24 23.71 17.43
CA SER A 428 7.53 24.40 17.57
C SER A 428 8.73 23.64 16.98
N GLU A 429 8.64 22.32 16.82
CA GLU A 429 9.71 21.46 16.31
C GLU A 429 9.66 21.32 14.78
N TRP A 430 8.51 21.59 14.17
CA TRP A 430 8.29 21.44 12.73
C TRP A 430 9.26 22.27 11.88
N PRO A 431 9.52 23.56 12.13
CA PRO A 431 10.39 24.35 11.24
C PRO A 431 11.79 23.74 11.04
N ALA A 432 12.41 23.24 12.11
CA ALA A 432 13.73 22.62 12.04
C ALA A 432 13.69 21.26 11.31
N ALA A 433 12.63 20.48 11.51
CA ALA A 433 12.45 19.20 10.85
C ALA A 433 12.17 19.38 9.33
N LEU A 434 11.38 20.39 8.96
CA LEU A 434 11.15 20.77 7.57
C LEU A 434 12.43 21.21 6.87
N GLU A 435 13.23 22.07 7.50
CA GLU A 435 14.53 22.51 6.96
C GLU A 435 15.50 21.34 6.75
N LYS A 436 15.61 20.42 7.72
CA LYS A 436 16.41 19.20 7.60
C LYS A 436 15.96 18.33 6.42
N ASN A 437 14.66 18.26 6.19
CA ASN A 437 14.10 17.46 5.11
C ASN A 437 14.13 18.17 3.76
N GLY A 438 14.32 19.49 3.72
CA GLY A 438 14.22 20.30 2.51
C GLY A 438 12.78 20.53 2.07
N ILE A 439 11.83 20.48 3.01
CA ILE A 439 10.42 20.77 2.77
C ILE A 439 10.18 22.23 3.15
N ASP A 440 9.57 22.99 2.26
CA ASP A 440 9.38 24.43 2.40
C ASP A 440 8.12 24.79 3.19
N PHE A 441 7.06 23.99 3.07
CA PHE A 441 5.80 24.23 3.75
C PHE A 441 5.00 22.94 3.95
N VAL A 442 4.00 23.00 4.82
CA VAL A 442 3.04 21.90 5.07
C VAL A 442 1.64 22.44 5.26
N VAL A 443 0.64 21.61 4.96
CA VAL A 443 -0.77 21.89 5.27
C VAL A 443 -1.14 21.12 6.54
N ILE A 444 -1.38 21.85 7.63
CA ILE A 444 -1.73 21.27 8.92
C ILE A 444 -3.24 21.06 8.95
N VAL A 445 -3.68 19.81 9.08
CA VAL A 445 -5.10 19.40 9.02
C VAL A 445 -5.56 18.65 10.27
N ASP A 446 -5.12 19.10 11.44
CA ASP A 446 -5.42 18.49 12.72
C ASP A 446 -6.90 18.13 12.94
N HIS A 447 -7.13 16.93 13.49
CA HIS A 447 -8.47 16.40 13.72
C HIS A 447 -9.26 17.17 14.80
N ARG A 448 -10.52 17.51 14.47
CA ARG A 448 -11.56 17.97 15.42
C ARG A 448 -11.28 19.31 16.11
N GLN A 449 -10.36 20.12 15.59
CA GLN A 449 -9.99 21.39 16.23
C GLN A 449 -9.50 22.46 15.25
N MET A 450 -9.37 23.69 15.76
CA MET A 450 -8.77 24.84 15.04
C MET A 450 -7.63 25.50 15.82
N ARG A 451 -7.24 24.91 16.96
CA ARG A 451 -6.33 25.52 17.95
C ARG A 451 -4.98 25.92 17.35
N GLY A 452 -4.41 25.07 16.50
CA GLY A 452 -3.08 25.26 15.91
C GLY A 452 -2.90 26.64 15.26
N PHE A 453 -3.93 27.16 14.58
CA PHE A 453 -3.86 28.44 13.84
C PHE A 453 -3.74 29.68 14.74
N PHE A 454 -3.99 29.53 16.04
CA PHE A 454 -4.00 30.62 17.02
C PHE A 454 -2.81 30.54 17.99
N LEU A 455 -1.97 29.53 17.83
CA LEU A 455 -0.76 29.39 18.64
C LEU A 455 0.32 30.39 18.16
N PRO A 456 1.11 30.98 19.08
CA PRO A 456 2.23 31.86 18.73
C PRO A 456 3.27 31.20 17.82
N GLU A 457 3.34 29.87 17.83
CA GLU A 457 4.21 29.03 17.01
C GLU A 457 3.74 28.95 15.53
N TRP A 458 2.54 29.44 15.20
CA TRP A 458 2.03 29.42 13.83
C TRP A 458 2.90 30.29 12.91
N ASP A 459 3.51 29.66 11.92
CA ASP A 459 4.38 30.30 10.95
C ASP A 459 3.70 30.42 9.58
N GLU A 460 3.19 31.61 9.27
CA GLU A 460 2.54 31.94 7.98
C GLU A 460 3.46 31.80 6.76
N LYS A 461 4.75 31.53 6.93
CA LYS A 461 5.64 31.17 5.80
C LYS A 461 5.61 29.69 5.49
N ARG A 462 5.27 28.85 6.47
CA ARG A 462 5.45 27.39 6.39
C ARG A 462 4.17 26.61 6.56
N PHE A 463 3.15 27.17 7.20
CA PHE A 463 1.95 26.42 7.57
C PHE A 463 0.73 26.96 6.84
N VAL A 464 0.05 26.08 6.12
CA VAL A 464 -1.27 26.34 5.54
C VAL A 464 -2.34 25.74 6.44
N MET A 465 -3.42 26.48 6.64
CA MET A 465 -4.49 26.15 7.60
C MET A 465 -5.51 25.20 6.98
N GLY A 466 -5.80 24.10 7.67
CA GLY A 466 -6.94 23.25 7.36
C GLY A 466 -7.32 22.33 8.51
N THR A 467 -8.31 21.47 8.30
CA THR A 467 -8.72 20.49 9.30
C THR A 467 -9.28 19.25 8.61
N GLU A 468 -9.04 18.07 9.19
CA GLU A 468 -9.53 16.78 8.68
C GLU A 468 -10.67 16.23 9.55
N PRO A 469 -11.95 16.45 9.16
CA PRO A 469 -13.04 15.68 9.72
C PRO A 469 -13.17 14.28 9.11
N GLY A 470 -13.69 13.37 9.92
CA GLY A 470 -14.29 12.13 9.44
C GLY A 470 -15.82 12.26 9.35
N THR A 471 -16.45 11.50 8.47
CA THR A 471 -17.91 11.38 8.40
C THR A 471 -18.34 9.99 7.92
N VAL A 472 -19.64 9.73 8.03
CA VAL A 472 -20.33 8.60 7.40
C VAL A 472 -21.26 9.18 6.34
N LEU A 473 -21.08 8.79 5.08
CA LEU A 473 -21.97 9.17 3.98
C LEU A 473 -23.08 8.14 3.82
N ARG A 474 -24.29 8.52 4.23
CA ARG A 474 -25.48 7.68 4.08
C ARG A 474 -25.96 7.71 2.64
N GLU A 475 -26.57 6.60 2.22
CA GLU A 475 -27.25 6.46 0.91
C GLU A 475 -26.28 6.41 -0.29
N LEU A 476 -25.07 5.90 -0.08
CA LEU A 476 -24.19 5.53 -1.19
C LEU A 476 -24.70 4.25 -1.87
N ASN A 477 -24.44 4.14 -3.17
CA ASN A 477 -24.88 2.98 -3.97
C ASN A 477 -24.12 1.69 -3.60
N ALA A 478 -22.99 1.80 -2.89
CA ALA A 478 -22.06 0.70 -2.64
C ALA A 478 -22.05 0.21 -1.18
N VAL A 479 -22.62 -0.98 -0.98
CA VAL A 479 -22.26 -2.05 -0.01
C VAL A 479 -22.42 -1.78 1.50
N THR A 480 -23.00 -2.77 2.18
CA THR A 480 -23.23 -2.84 3.63
C THR A 480 -21.94 -2.69 4.45
N GLY A 481 -21.77 -1.56 5.15
CA GLY A 481 -20.98 -1.48 6.40
C GLY A 481 -19.72 -0.60 6.41
N ALA A 482 -19.33 0.06 5.30
CA ALA A 482 -18.12 0.90 5.25
C ALA A 482 -18.33 2.22 4.47
N GLU A 483 -19.25 3.05 4.96
CA GLU A 483 -19.61 4.38 4.43
C GLU A 483 -18.72 5.52 4.99
N ILE A 484 -17.55 5.21 5.55
CA ILE A 484 -16.70 6.18 6.26
C ILE A 484 -15.77 6.88 5.27
N ILE A 485 -15.69 8.21 5.33
CA ILE A 485 -14.68 8.99 4.62
C ILE A 485 -14.00 9.97 5.60
N HIS A 486 -12.78 10.37 5.25
CA HIS A 486 -12.21 11.63 5.74
C HIS A 486 -12.23 12.66 4.60
N TYR A 487 -12.15 13.93 4.96
CA TYR A 487 -12.01 15.05 4.03
C TYR A 487 -11.24 16.17 4.70
N ASN A 488 -10.40 16.89 3.95
CA ASN A 488 -9.73 18.08 4.45
C ASN A 488 -10.49 19.32 3.98
N MET A 489 -10.74 20.24 4.91
CA MET A 489 -11.21 21.59 4.59
C MET A 489 -10.05 22.56 4.80
N LEU A 490 -9.58 23.18 3.72
CA LEU A 490 -8.48 24.14 3.75
C LEU A 490 -9.03 25.56 3.66
N PHE A 491 -8.39 26.52 4.34
CA PHE A 491 -8.90 27.89 4.41
C PHE A 491 -7.83 28.96 4.21
N PRO A 492 -8.16 30.08 3.54
CA PRO A 492 -7.27 31.23 3.41
C PRO A 492 -7.24 32.10 4.67
N HIS A 493 -8.09 31.80 5.66
CA HIS A 493 -8.22 32.58 6.90
C HIS A 493 -8.50 31.68 8.11
N LYS A 494 -7.87 31.99 9.25
CA LYS A 494 -7.97 31.23 10.52
C LYS A 494 -9.37 31.05 11.12
N TYR A 495 -10.37 31.79 10.62
CA TYR A 495 -11.77 31.67 11.06
C TYR A 495 -12.64 30.83 10.11
N GLY A 496 -12.07 30.30 9.01
CA GLY A 496 -12.82 29.51 8.03
C GLY A 496 -13.52 28.30 8.66
N VAL A 497 -12.81 27.57 9.54
CA VAL A 497 -13.41 26.47 10.32
C VAL A 497 -14.61 26.95 11.12
N ALA A 498 -14.48 28.04 11.89
CA ALA A 498 -15.59 28.57 12.69
C ALA A 498 -16.80 29.00 11.84
N MET A 499 -16.57 29.54 10.64
CA MET A 499 -17.65 29.90 9.70
C MET A 499 -18.41 28.68 9.20
N VAL A 500 -17.70 27.60 8.86
CA VAL A 500 -18.32 26.31 8.49
C VAL A 500 -19.13 25.76 9.67
N MET A 501 -18.53 25.70 10.85
CA MET A 501 -19.21 25.15 12.04
C MET A 501 -20.47 25.93 12.42
N ALA A 502 -20.53 27.24 12.13
CA ALA A 502 -21.73 28.06 12.36
C ALA A 502 -22.86 27.77 11.35
N ASN A 503 -22.54 27.39 10.11
CA ASN A 503 -23.51 27.07 9.07
C ASN A 503 -23.93 25.59 9.03
N PHE A 504 -23.12 24.73 9.65
CA PHE A 504 -23.33 23.29 9.76
C PHE A 504 -23.35 22.90 11.25
N PRO A 505 -24.45 23.18 11.98
CA PRO A 505 -24.55 22.92 13.41
C PRO A 505 -24.42 21.43 13.79
N GLU A 506 -24.54 20.51 12.83
CA GLU A 506 -24.34 19.06 12.97
C GLU A 506 -22.97 18.71 13.56
N PHE A 507 -21.94 19.55 13.32
CA PHE A 507 -20.61 19.39 13.91
C PHE A 507 -20.58 19.62 15.44
N GLY A 508 -21.58 20.27 16.02
CA GLY A 508 -21.69 20.48 17.45
C GLY A 508 -20.52 21.26 18.06
N PHE A 509 -19.99 22.25 17.33
CA PHE A 509 -18.82 23.03 17.72
C PHE A 509 -18.99 23.73 19.08
N LYS A 510 -17.95 23.66 19.91
CA LYS A 510 -17.89 24.28 21.24
C LYS A 510 -16.50 24.82 21.52
N GLY A 511 -16.43 25.92 22.26
CA GLY A 511 -15.18 26.55 22.70
C GLY A 511 -14.90 27.87 21.98
N ASP A 512 -13.65 28.32 22.10
CA ASP A 512 -13.11 29.54 21.50
C ASP A 512 -11.91 29.23 20.59
N GLU A 513 -11.11 30.22 20.22
CA GLU A 513 -9.93 30.08 19.37
C GLU A 513 -8.94 29.00 19.84
N LEU A 514 -8.80 28.80 21.16
CA LEU A 514 -7.81 27.89 21.75
C LEU A 514 -8.40 26.59 22.28
N THR A 515 -9.72 26.54 22.47
CA THR A 515 -10.44 25.38 23.04
C THR A 515 -11.50 24.79 22.12
N GLY A 516 -11.65 25.42 20.94
CA GLY A 516 -12.60 25.09 19.89
C GLY A 516 -12.45 23.66 19.40
N ARG A 517 -13.51 22.88 19.55
CA ARG A 517 -13.59 21.49 19.13
C ARG A 517 -14.92 21.15 18.50
N TYR A 518 -14.92 20.18 17.60
CA TYR A 518 -16.11 19.71 16.89
C TYR A 518 -16.15 18.18 16.80
N GLY A 519 -17.34 17.62 16.55
CA GLY A 519 -17.57 16.19 16.37
C GLY A 519 -17.58 15.77 14.89
N TYR A 520 -17.74 14.48 14.63
CA TYR A 520 -17.85 13.92 13.28
C TYR A 520 -19.32 13.57 12.99
N PRO A 521 -20.10 14.48 12.38
CA PRO A 521 -21.47 14.19 12.00
C PRO A 521 -21.52 13.15 10.86
N SER A 522 -22.66 12.50 10.67
CA SER A 522 -22.98 11.79 9.42
C SER A 522 -23.68 12.75 8.46
N PHE A 523 -23.49 12.55 7.16
CA PHE A 523 -24.18 13.32 6.12
C PHE A 523 -24.89 12.39 5.13
N THR A 524 -25.91 12.92 4.45
CA THR A 524 -26.31 12.38 3.14
C THR A 524 -25.35 12.91 2.08
N LEU A 525 -25.23 12.24 0.93
CA LEU A 525 -24.38 12.73 -0.17
C LEU A 525 -24.77 14.15 -0.62
N GLU A 526 -26.07 14.47 -0.66
CA GLU A 526 -26.56 15.81 -0.99
C GLU A 526 -26.08 16.87 0.02
N ARG A 527 -26.25 16.61 1.32
CA ARG A 527 -25.82 17.54 2.37
C ARG A 527 -24.30 17.71 2.41
N PHE A 528 -23.55 16.66 2.07
CA PHE A 528 -22.11 16.73 1.94
C PHE A 528 -21.68 17.61 0.75
N ARG A 529 -22.39 17.55 -0.38
CA ARG A 529 -22.16 18.45 -1.51
C ARG A 529 -22.50 19.91 -1.18
N GLU A 530 -23.54 20.15 -0.36
CA GLU A 530 -23.81 21.49 0.17
C GLU A 530 -22.68 22.02 1.05
N LEU A 531 -22.08 21.15 1.89
CA LEU A 531 -20.88 21.49 2.66
C LEU A 531 -19.71 21.85 1.75
N THR A 532 -19.42 21.04 0.74
CA THR A 532 -18.37 21.31 -0.25
C THR A 532 -18.57 22.67 -0.92
N ALA A 533 -19.77 22.92 -1.44
CA ALA A 533 -20.11 24.17 -2.10
C ALA A 533 -19.99 25.36 -1.15
N TYR A 534 -20.38 25.21 0.13
CA TYR A 534 -20.22 26.27 1.12
C TYR A 534 -18.74 26.58 1.40
N VAL A 535 -17.91 25.56 1.64
CA VAL A 535 -16.47 25.71 1.86
C VAL A 535 -15.83 26.47 0.68
N GLN A 536 -16.14 26.07 -0.55
CA GLN A 536 -15.67 26.77 -1.75
C GLN A 536 -16.20 28.21 -1.83
N SER A 537 -17.47 28.46 -1.48
CA SER A 537 -18.08 29.80 -1.53
C SER A 537 -17.43 30.83 -0.60
N ILE A 538 -16.77 30.37 0.48
CA ILE A 538 -16.01 31.22 1.40
C ILE A 538 -14.52 31.26 1.05
N GLY A 539 -14.14 30.77 -0.13
CA GLY A 539 -12.79 30.73 -0.66
C GLY A 539 -11.94 29.59 -0.11
N GLY A 540 -12.54 28.59 0.53
CA GLY A 540 -11.85 27.37 1.01
C GLY A 540 -11.73 26.30 -0.09
N MET A 541 -11.08 25.19 0.24
CA MET A 541 -10.95 24.01 -0.63
C MET A 541 -11.38 22.73 0.09
N MET A 542 -11.87 21.77 -0.68
CA MET A 542 -12.18 20.42 -0.22
C MET A 542 -11.20 19.43 -0.85
N VAL A 543 -10.54 18.65 0.00
CA VAL A 543 -9.70 17.53 -0.41
C VAL A 543 -10.31 16.25 0.12
N HIS A 544 -10.33 15.19 -0.68
CA HIS A 544 -10.61 13.83 -0.22
C HIS A 544 -9.25 13.13 0.00
N PRO A 545 -8.70 13.14 1.22
CA PRO A 545 -7.46 12.43 1.53
C PRO A 545 -7.71 10.93 1.58
N HIS A 546 -6.67 10.14 1.24
CA HIS A 546 -6.67 8.67 1.29
C HIS A 546 -8.02 7.99 0.97
N PRO A 547 -8.69 8.34 -0.15
CA PRO A 547 -10.10 8.03 -0.38
C PRO A 547 -10.40 6.54 -0.33
N LYS A 548 -9.46 5.72 -0.82
CA LYS A 548 -9.59 4.26 -0.88
C LYS A 548 -9.25 3.56 0.44
N ASP A 549 -8.73 4.24 1.48
CA ASP A 549 -8.43 3.61 2.79
C ASP A 549 -9.68 3.38 3.64
N LEU A 550 -10.64 4.30 3.60
CA LEU A 550 -11.81 4.27 4.49
C LEU A 550 -13.12 3.91 3.77
N LEU A 551 -13.33 4.40 2.54
CA LEU A 551 -14.54 4.13 1.77
C LEU A 551 -14.33 2.97 0.80
N GLU A 552 -15.17 1.96 0.92
CA GLU A 552 -15.12 0.73 0.13
C GLU A 552 -16.18 0.74 -0.99
N SER A 553 -15.99 1.59 -1.99
CA SER A 553 -16.85 1.65 -3.18
C SER A 553 -16.06 1.40 -4.46
N ASP A 554 -16.64 0.59 -5.35
CA ASP A 554 -16.16 0.38 -6.71
C ASP A 554 -16.75 1.41 -7.70
N ASP A 555 -17.74 2.22 -7.28
CA ASP A 555 -18.30 3.30 -8.10
C ASP A 555 -17.47 4.59 -7.91
N PRO A 556 -16.76 5.09 -8.94
CA PRO A 556 -15.98 6.32 -8.83
C PRO A 556 -16.83 7.56 -8.46
N LEU A 557 -18.13 7.57 -8.77
CA LEU A 557 -19.01 8.71 -8.48
C LEU A 557 -19.34 8.87 -7.00
N ASP A 558 -19.17 7.83 -6.18
CA ASP A 558 -19.31 7.92 -4.71
C ASP A 558 -18.21 8.82 -4.09
N TYR A 559 -17.09 8.98 -4.80
CA TYR A 559 -15.96 9.82 -4.39
C TYR A 559 -16.02 11.24 -4.98
N TYR A 560 -16.99 11.51 -5.85
CA TYR A 560 -17.15 12.81 -6.52
C TYR A 560 -18.09 13.74 -5.75
N HIS A 561 -17.51 14.71 -5.05
CA HIS A 561 -18.21 15.60 -4.11
C HIS A 561 -18.36 17.05 -4.59
N GLY A 562 -17.92 17.37 -5.81
CA GLY A 562 -18.04 18.69 -6.43
C GLY A 562 -17.01 18.89 -7.53
N GLU A 563 -17.20 19.90 -8.37
CA GLU A 563 -16.13 20.32 -9.28
C GLU A 563 -14.99 21.00 -8.51
N PHE A 564 -13.77 20.85 -9.01
CA PHE A 564 -12.56 21.45 -8.47
C PHE A 564 -12.27 21.09 -7.00
N THR A 565 -12.82 19.97 -6.53
CA THR A 565 -12.33 19.30 -5.33
C THR A 565 -11.04 18.56 -5.64
N HIS A 566 -10.22 18.34 -4.62
CA HIS A 566 -8.98 17.58 -4.75
C HIS A 566 -9.17 16.14 -4.31
N LEU A 567 -8.47 15.24 -4.98
CA LEU A 567 -8.40 13.83 -4.63
C LEU A 567 -6.94 13.42 -4.43
N GLU A 568 -6.64 12.89 -3.25
CA GLU A 568 -5.28 12.51 -2.90
C GLU A 568 -4.87 11.23 -3.62
N ALA A 569 -4.07 11.38 -4.68
CA ALA A 569 -3.55 10.27 -5.47
C ALA A 569 -2.15 9.84 -5.03
N LEU A 570 -1.38 10.68 -4.35
CA LEU A 570 -0.13 10.27 -3.70
C LEU A 570 -0.32 10.32 -2.19
N TYR A 571 -0.44 9.17 -1.54
CA TYR A 571 -0.73 9.06 -0.10
C TYR A 571 0.34 8.28 0.64
N SER A 572 0.81 8.82 1.77
CA SER A 572 1.78 8.25 2.71
C SER A 572 3.19 8.09 2.14
N TRP A 573 3.32 7.37 1.03
CA TRP A 573 4.54 7.17 0.25
C TRP A 573 4.15 6.98 -1.22
N TYR A 574 5.01 7.37 -2.15
CA TYR A 574 4.71 7.27 -3.58
C TYR A 574 4.53 5.81 -4.02
N GLU A 575 5.19 4.89 -3.34
CA GLU A 575 5.11 3.44 -3.55
C GLU A 575 4.05 2.76 -2.66
N SER A 576 3.14 3.49 -2.04
CA SER A 576 2.02 2.88 -1.33
C SER A 576 0.97 2.38 -2.34
N SER A 577 0.29 1.26 -2.07
CA SER A 577 -0.85 0.86 -2.92
C SER A 577 -1.96 1.88 -2.95
N TRP A 578 -2.08 2.65 -1.89
CA TRP A 578 -3.06 3.71 -1.79
C TRP A 578 -2.78 4.79 -2.81
N SER A 579 -1.52 5.05 -3.12
CA SER A 579 -1.16 5.95 -4.21
C SER A 579 -1.64 5.41 -5.56
N PHE A 580 -1.46 4.11 -5.84
CA PHE A 580 -1.96 3.49 -7.08
C PHE A 580 -3.49 3.50 -7.17
N LYS A 581 -4.16 3.15 -6.09
CA LYS A 581 -5.63 3.14 -6.02
C LYS A 581 -6.25 4.52 -6.06
N GLY A 582 -5.61 5.50 -5.40
CA GLY A 582 -6.00 6.90 -5.44
C GLY A 582 -5.81 7.48 -6.84
N TYR A 583 -4.70 7.14 -7.49
CA TYR A 583 -4.46 7.46 -8.89
C TYR A 583 -5.51 6.83 -9.82
N GLU A 584 -5.77 5.52 -9.73
CA GLU A 584 -6.77 4.83 -10.55
C GLU A 584 -8.16 5.47 -10.38
N LEU A 585 -8.58 5.70 -9.13
CA LEU A 585 -9.82 6.41 -8.82
C LEU A 585 -9.88 7.79 -9.47
N TRP A 586 -8.79 8.58 -9.33
CA TRP A 586 -8.73 9.90 -9.95
C TRP A 586 -8.85 9.83 -11.47
N THR A 587 -8.15 8.88 -12.10
CA THR A 587 -8.25 8.67 -13.55
C THR A 587 -9.64 8.24 -14.00
N ASP A 588 -10.33 7.38 -13.24
CA ASP A 588 -11.70 6.95 -13.53
C ASP A 588 -12.67 8.14 -13.45
N ILE A 589 -12.51 9.01 -12.45
CA ILE A 589 -13.32 10.23 -12.32
C ILE A 589 -13.07 11.19 -13.50
N LEU A 590 -11.81 11.35 -13.93
CA LEU A 590 -11.49 12.14 -15.12
C LEU A 590 -12.09 11.54 -16.40
N ALA A 591 -12.07 10.21 -16.55
CA ALA A 591 -12.67 9.51 -17.69
C ALA A 591 -14.19 9.68 -17.77
N LEU A 592 -14.85 9.92 -16.62
CA LEU A 592 -16.26 10.31 -16.54
C LEU A 592 -16.52 11.80 -16.87
N GLY A 593 -15.50 12.53 -17.30
CA GLY A 593 -15.57 13.95 -17.68
C GLY A 593 -15.71 14.89 -16.50
N LYS A 594 -15.36 14.45 -15.29
CA LYS A 594 -15.42 15.29 -14.09
C LYS A 594 -14.14 16.10 -13.92
N ARG A 595 -14.29 17.32 -13.40
CA ARG A 595 -13.19 18.23 -13.11
C ARG A 595 -12.81 18.11 -11.65
N VAL A 596 -11.76 17.36 -11.37
CA VAL A 596 -11.19 17.18 -10.03
C VAL A 596 -9.68 17.33 -10.09
N TYR A 597 -9.12 18.06 -9.14
CA TYR A 597 -7.68 18.21 -9.00
C TYR A 597 -7.08 16.96 -8.36
N VAL A 598 -5.83 16.67 -8.67
CA VAL A 598 -5.02 15.73 -7.92
C VAL A 598 -4.36 16.43 -6.75
N SER A 599 -4.22 15.76 -5.61
CA SER A 599 -3.41 16.19 -4.46
C SER A 599 -2.51 15.06 -3.94
N GLY A 600 -1.60 15.38 -3.03
CA GLY A 600 -0.76 14.39 -2.35
C GLY A 600 -0.42 14.79 -0.93
N GLY A 601 -0.29 13.82 -0.03
CA GLY A 601 0.00 14.06 1.37
C GLY A 601 0.60 12.85 2.08
N SER A 602 1.45 13.10 3.09
CA SER A 602 2.06 12.02 3.87
C SER A 602 1.14 11.45 4.95
N ASP A 603 0.19 12.26 5.43
CA ASP A 603 -0.61 11.97 6.62
C ASP A 603 0.30 11.66 7.82
N SER A 604 1.38 12.45 7.93
CA SER A 604 2.37 12.30 9.00
C SER A 604 1.75 12.63 10.36
N HIS A 605 1.69 11.62 11.22
CA HIS A 605 1.34 11.75 12.63
C HIS A 605 2.57 11.90 13.55
N SER A 606 3.78 11.89 12.97
CA SER A 606 5.03 11.99 13.71
C SER A 606 5.98 12.98 13.04
N ASP A 607 7.14 12.53 12.58
CA ASP A 607 8.08 13.40 11.89
C ASP A 607 7.54 13.82 10.51
N PRO A 608 7.89 15.03 10.03
CA PRO A 608 7.59 15.44 8.66
C PRO A 608 8.20 14.47 7.65
N SER A 609 7.54 14.31 6.51
CA SER A 609 8.07 13.51 5.40
C SER A 609 9.45 13.99 4.95
N SER A 610 10.30 13.04 4.53
CA SER A 610 11.61 13.33 3.93
C SER A 610 11.53 13.62 2.42
N ILE A 611 10.34 13.52 1.83
CA ILE A 611 10.03 13.76 0.42
C ILE A 611 8.79 14.65 0.33
N PRO A 612 8.71 15.57 -0.64
CA PRO A 612 7.52 16.40 -0.82
C PRO A 612 6.35 15.59 -1.38
N PHE A 613 5.17 16.16 -1.38
CA PHE A 613 3.98 15.67 -2.07
C PHE A 613 3.38 16.70 -3.04
N GLY A 614 3.96 17.90 -3.11
CA GLY A 614 3.66 18.85 -4.18
C GLY A 614 4.80 19.84 -4.41
N VAL A 615 4.82 20.40 -5.62
CA VAL A 615 5.76 21.42 -6.08
C VAL A 615 4.97 22.63 -6.57
N PHE A 616 5.24 23.79 -5.97
CA PHE A 616 4.49 25.02 -6.13
C PHE A 616 5.39 26.16 -6.60
N TYR A 617 4.92 26.97 -7.54
CA TYR A 617 5.71 28.08 -8.08
C TYR A 617 5.23 29.41 -7.53
N ASN A 618 6.03 30.02 -6.67
CA ASN A 618 5.66 31.27 -6.00
C ASN A 618 6.79 32.29 -6.02
N ARG A 619 6.43 33.58 -6.00
CA ARG A 619 7.39 34.68 -5.85
C ARG A 619 7.84 34.86 -4.40
N GLU A 620 6.93 34.65 -3.47
CA GLU A 620 7.18 34.80 -2.04
C GLU A 620 6.82 33.53 -1.27
N HIS A 621 7.61 33.25 -0.22
CA HIS A 621 7.42 32.10 0.67
C HIS A 621 6.35 32.41 1.71
N LEU A 622 5.08 32.35 1.30
CA LEU A 622 3.92 32.66 2.16
C LEU A 622 2.81 31.63 1.96
N ALA A 623 2.19 31.21 3.08
CA ALA A 623 1.10 30.24 3.12
C ALA A 623 -0.06 30.61 2.20
N LYS A 624 -0.43 31.90 2.15
CA LYS A 624 -1.47 32.38 1.25
C LYS A 624 -1.16 32.10 -0.22
N ASN A 625 0.09 32.23 -0.65
CA ASN A 625 0.46 32.00 -2.05
C ASN A 625 0.41 30.50 -2.39
N PHE A 626 0.80 29.63 -1.45
CA PHE A 626 0.59 28.18 -1.62
C PHE A 626 -0.90 27.84 -1.71
N PHE A 627 -1.72 28.46 -0.86
CA PHE A 627 -3.17 28.31 -0.89
C PHE A 627 -3.77 28.73 -2.24
N ASP A 628 -3.41 29.91 -2.76
CA ASP A 628 -3.92 30.41 -4.03
C ASP A 628 -3.57 29.45 -5.19
N GLN A 629 -2.33 28.93 -5.23
CA GLN A 629 -1.92 27.94 -6.24
C GLN A 629 -2.65 26.60 -6.11
N MET A 630 -2.90 26.12 -4.87
CA MET A 630 -3.71 24.91 -4.64
C MET A 630 -5.14 25.10 -5.13
N HIS A 631 -5.72 26.28 -4.89
CA HIS A 631 -7.08 26.65 -5.28
C HIS A 631 -7.24 26.70 -6.79
N ASP A 632 -6.25 27.26 -7.50
CA ASP A 632 -6.26 27.39 -8.95
C ASP A 632 -5.79 26.12 -9.69
N GLY A 633 -5.30 25.11 -8.96
CA GLY A 633 -4.77 23.87 -9.53
C GLY A 633 -3.42 24.02 -10.25
N ASP A 634 -2.74 25.16 -10.11
CA ASP A 634 -1.47 25.48 -10.78
C ASP A 634 -0.27 24.95 -9.97
N TYR A 635 -0.24 23.63 -9.75
CA TYR A 635 0.87 22.95 -9.09
C TYR A 635 0.94 21.48 -9.52
N ALA A 636 2.14 20.89 -9.35
CA ALA A 636 2.36 19.47 -9.58
C ALA A 636 2.32 18.71 -8.26
N VAL A 637 1.71 17.53 -8.25
CA VAL A 637 1.68 16.61 -7.11
C VAL A 637 2.85 15.66 -7.21
N GLY A 638 3.78 15.71 -6.26
CA GLY A 638 4.97 14.86 -6.22
C GLY A 638 6.27 15.62 -6.02
N ALA A 639 7.35 15.09 -6.59
CA ALA A 639 8.74 15.51 -6.32
C ALA A 639 9.41 16.26 -7.49
N VAL A 640 8.65 16.54 -8.55
CA VAL A 640 9.16 17.24 -9.73
C VAL A 640 8.18 18.31 -10.12
N GLY A 641 8.69 19.51 -10.34
CA GLY A 641 7.93 20.61 -10.87
C GLY A 641 7.49 20.37 -12.32
N MET A 642 6.24 20.67 -12.62
CA MET A 642 5.73 20.68 -13.99
C MET A 642 4.99 21.99 -14.24
N LYS A 643 5.32 22.64 -15.34
CA LYS A 643 4.66 23.84 -15.85
C LYS A 643 3.97 23.47 -17.15
N MET A 644 2.64 23.59 -17.20
CA MET A 644 1.84 23.38 -18.41
C MET A 644 1.11 24.66 -18.78
N PHE A 645 1.04 24.95 -20.08
CA PHE A 645 0.39 26.16 -20.56
C PHE A 645 -0.27 25.93 -21.93
N VAL A 646 -1.51 26.39 -22.08
CA VAL A 646 -2.28 26.39 -23.34
C VAL A 646 -2.98 27.72 -23.50
N ASP A 647 -2.79 28.40 -24.63
CA ASP A 647 -3.51 29.64 -25.00
C ASP A 647 -3.57 30.70 -23.87
N GLY A 648 -2.44 30.96 -23.21
CA GLY A 648 -2.40 31.95 -22.14
C GLY A 648 -2.88 31.46 -20.77
N LYS A 649 -3.16 30.16 -20.61
CA LYS A 649 -3.74 29.57 -19.40
C LYS A 649 -2.86 28.46 -18.82
N PRO A 650 -2.56 28.49 -17.52
CA PRO A 650 -1.74 27.49 -16.85
C PRO A 650 -2.51 26.19 -16.59
N MET A 651 -1.75 25.20 -16.13
CA MET A 651 -2.26 24.01 -15.44
C MET A 651 -3.41 24.35 -14.47
N GLY A 652 -4.41 23.47 -14.38
CA GLY A 652 -5.60 23.64 -13.56
C GLY A 652 -6.70 24.51 -14.21
N SER A 653 -6.42 25.15 -15.33
CA SER A 653 -7.42 25.98 -16.03
C SER A 653 -8.41 25.17 -16.87
N VAL A 654 -9.54 25.82 -17.19
CA VAL A 654 -10.47 25.41 -18.25
C VAL A 654 -10.30 26.36 -19.43
N VAL A 655 -10.18 25.80 -20.65
CA VAL A 655 -9.97 26.56 -21.88
C VAL A 655 -10.99 26.16 -22.96
N GLU A 656 -11.41 27.08 -23.80
CA GLU A 656 -12.24 26.75 -24.97
C GLU A 656 -11.35 26.18 -26.08
N TYR A 657 -11.70 25.02 -26.66
CA TYR A 657 -10.88 24.43 -27.72
C TYR A 657 -10.89 25.26 -29.02
N LYS A 658 -9.71 25.50 -29.60
CA LYS A 658 -9.54 26.06 -30.95
C LYS A 658 -8.46 25.31 -31.73
N ASP A 659 -8.70 25.12 -33.02
CA ASP A 659 -7.71 24.53 -33.93
C ASP A 659 -6.41 25.35 -33.93
N GLY A 660 -5.27 24.66 -33.87
CA GLY A 660 -3.95 25.28 -33.89
C GLY A 660 -3.38 25.65 -32.52
N MET A 661 -4.13 25.46 -31.42
CA MET A 661 -3.61 25.58 -30.06
C MET A 661 -2.40 24.66 -29.83
N LYS A 662 -1.47 25.12 -28.98
CA LYS A 662 -0.30 24.37 -28.54
C LYS A 662 -0.32 24.21 -27.04
N LEU A 663 0.14 23.05 -26.58
CA LEU A 663 0.47 22.78 -25.19
C LEU A 663 1.98 22.86 -25.06
N THR A 664 2.45 23.82 -24.26
CA THR A 664 3.84 23.87 -23.80
C THR A 664 3.95 23.22 -22.44
N LEU A 665 4.93 22.36 -22.28
CA LEU A 665 5.25 21.65 -21.05
C LEU A 665 6.73 21.84 -20.72
N ARG A 666 7.02 22.27 -19.49
CA ARG A 666 8.35 22.15 -18.89
C ARG A 666 8.30 21.24 -17.68
N VAL A 667 9.29 20.36 -17.61
CA VAL A 667 9.58 19.53 -16.45
C VAL A 667 10.91 20.02 -15.92
N ASP A 668 10.86 20.73 -14.79
CA ASP A 668 12.00 21.33 -14.13
C ASP A 668 11.88 21.17 -12.61
N ASP A 669 12.89 21.64 -11.87
CA ASP A 669 12.83 21.65 -10.39
C ASP A 669 12.65 20.26 -9.76
N PHE A 670 13.63 19.40 -10.02
CA PHE A 670 13.73 18.06 -9.46
C PHE A 670 14.11 18.12 -7.98
N PHE A 671 13.33 17.48 -7.10
CA PHE A 671 13.73 17.33 -5.70
C PHE A 671 14.92 16.37 -5.58
N PRO A 672 16.13 16.82 -5.19
CA PRO A 672 17.35 16.04 -5.40
C PRO A 672 17.37 14.68 -4.70
N LYS A 673 16.69 14.55 -3.56
CA LYS A 673 16.65 13.30 -2.78
C LYS A 673 15.84 12.18 -3.45
N MET A 674 15.05 12.49 -4.48
CA MET A 674 14.20 11.51 -5.16
C MET A 674 14.86 10.84 -6.37
N PHE A 675 15.88 11.48 -6.93
CA PHE A 675 16.57 11.01 -8.13
C PHE A 675 17.76 10.14 -7.75
N LYS A 676 17.81 8.93 -8.33
CA LYS A 676 18.88 7.96 -8.09
C LYS A 676 19.63 7.72 -9.39
N ASP A 677 20.93 7.52 -9.26
CA ASP A 677 21.78 7.14 -10.39
C ASP A 677 21.21 5.90 -11.11
N ASN A 678 21.23 5.92 -12.44
CA ASN A 678 20.78 4.84 -13.33
C ASN A 678 19.27 4.50 -13.28
N SER A 679 18.41 5.41 -12.82
CA SER A 679 16.96 5.26 -12.96
C SER A 679 16.48 5.74 -14.33
N ALA A 680 15.48 5.06 -14.90
CA ALA A 680 14.80 5.45 -16.12
C ALA A 680 13.45 6.06 -15.76
N TYR A 681 13.27 7.33 -16.10
CA TYR A 681 12.03 8.06 -15.88
C TYR A 681 11.31 8.23 -17.21
N GLU A 682 10.00 8.09 -17.21
CA GLU A 682 9.17 8.28 -18.39
C GLU A 682 8.30 9.52 -18.18
N LEU A 683 8.46 10.50 -19.06
CA LEU A 683 7.53 11.61 -19.18
C LEU A 683 6.37 11.18 -20.07
N ARG A 684 5.15 11.25 -19.56
CA ARG A 684 3.93 11.01 -20.35
C ARG A 684 3.06 12.24 -20.39
N VAL A 685 2.49 12.52 -21.55
CA VAL A 685 1.34 13.42 -21.70
C VAL A 685 0.12 12.58 -22.03
N ILE A 686 -0.96 12.78 -21.27
CA ILE A 686 -2.16 11.93 -21.27
C ILE A 686 -3.41 12.77 -21.53
N THR A 687 -4.33 12.21 -22.30
CA THR A 687 -5.65 12.78 -22.63
C THR A 687 -6.77 11.80 -22.22
N ASP A 688 -8.02 12.15 -22.50
CA ASP A 688 -9.17 11.24 -22.38
C ASP A 688 -9.18 10.10 -23.42
N LYS A 689 -8.21 10.07 -24.33
CA LYS A 689 -8.08 9.06 -25.41
C LYS A 689 -6.83 8.19 -25.26
N GLY A 690 -6.04 8.39 -24.21
CA GLY A 690 -4.84 7.60 -23.93
C GLY A 690 -3.58 8.47 -23.89
N ILE A 691 -2.44 7.83 -24.15
CA ILE A 691 -1.13 8.51 -24.15
C ILE A 691 -0.97 9.32 -25.45
N ALA A 692 -0.74 10.63 -25.32
CA ALA A 692 -0.45 11.54 -26.43
C ALA A 692 1.04 11.63 -26.76
N TYR A 693 1.88 11.55 -25.72
CA TYR A 693 3.34 11.56 -25.85
C TYR A 693 3.92 10.69 -24.74
N SER A 694 4.98 9.94 -25.06
CA SER A 694 5.83 9.30 -24.07
C SER A 694 7.29 9.37 -24.48
N SER A 695 8.17 9.67 -23.53
CA SER A 695 9.61 9.54 -23.74
C SER A 695 10.33 9.20 -22.44
N VAL A 696 11.31 8.30 -22.54
CA VAL A 696 12.17 7.91 -21.43
C VAL A 696 13.40 8.81 -21.37
N TYR A 697 13.81 9.21 -20.17
CA TYR A 697 14.98 10.04 -19.89
C TYR A 697 15.57 9.73 -18.49
N ASP A 698 16.73 10.28 -18.16
CA ASP A 698 17.49 9.92 -16.95
C ASP A 698 17.14 10.75 -15.69
N GLY A 699 16.25 11.74 -15.82
CA GLY A 699 15.79 12.56 -14.71
C GLY A 699 16.78 13.64 -14.23
N LYS A 700 17.93 13.83 -14.89
CA LYS A 700 18.98 14.74 -14.38
C LYS A 700 18.85 16.17 -14.86
N LEU A 701 18.34 16.36 -16.07
CA LEU A 701 18.23 17.68 -16.69
C LEU A 701 16.77 18.12 -16.89
N PRO A 702 16.50 19.43 -16.90
CA PRO A 702 15.21 19.96 -17.29
C PRO A 702 14.79 19.49 -18.69
N GLN A 703 13.51 19.19 -18.84
CA GLN A 703 12.92 18.74 -20.09
C GLN A 703 11.86 19.73 -20.55
N ALA A 704 11.67 19.85 -21.87
CA ALA A 704 10.71 20.75 -22.47
C ALA A 704 10.09 20.14 -23.71
N LEU A 705 8.78 20.31 -23.88
CA LEU A 705 7.99 19.75 -24.95
C LEU A 705 6.95 20.78 -25.41
N GLU A 706 6.71 20.85 -26.71
CA GLU A 706 5.56 21.53 -27.28
C GLU A 706 4.83 20.59 -28.25
N LEU A 707 3.52 20.47 -28.10
CA LEU A 707 2.69 19.61 -28.94
C LEU A 707 1.41 20.32 -29.39
N GLU A 708 0.91 19.95 -30.57
CA GLU A 708 -0.34 20.48 -31.11
C GLU A 708 -1.53 19.89 -30.37
N VAL A 709 -2.37 20.75 -29.80
CA VAL A 709 -3.58 20.35 -29.08
C VAL A 709 -4.65 19.91 -30.07
N GLN A 710 -5.31 18.80 -29.76
CA GLN A 710 -6.47 18.27 -30.46
C GLN A 710 -7.71 18.42 -29.58
N LYS A 711 -8.90 18.23 -30.17
CA LYS A 711 -10.15 18.25 -29.44
C LYS A 711 -10.23 17.07 -28.47
N ARG A 712 -9.86 17.30 -27.23
CA ARG A 712 -9.82 16.34 -26.11
C ARG A 712 -10.51 16.95 -24.90
N ALA A 713 -10.86 16.16 -23.90
CA ALA A 713 -11.51 16.67 -22.68
C ALA A 713 -10.49 17.32 -21.73
N PHE A 714 -9.26 16.81 -21.70
CA PHE A 714 -8.17 17.35 -20.90
C PHE A 714 -6.80 16.96 -21.45
N TYR A 715 -5.77 17.66 -20.99
CA TYR A 715 -4.38 17.24 -21.05
C TYR A 715 -3.77 17.27 -19.65
N ARG A 716 -2.99 16.25 -19.31
CA ARG A 716 -2.16 16.21 -18.10
C ARG A 716 -0.80 15.58 -18.41
N ALA A 717 0.16 15.80 -17.54
CA ALA A 717 1.48 15.18 -17.61
C ALA A 717 1.78 14.37 -16.35
N GLU A 718 2.61 13.34 -16.48
CA GLU A 718 3.11 12.57 -15.36
C GLU A 718 4.55 12.11 -15.60
N ILE A 719 5.27 11.90 -14.51
CA ILE A 719 6.59 11.29 -14.50
C ILE A 719 6.49 9.98 -13.74
N PHE A 720 6.81 8.90 -14.43
CA PHE A 720 6.82 7.56 -13.86
C PHE A 720 8.26 7.03 -13.81
N ASP A 721 8.66 6.50 -12.66
CA ASP A 721 9.96 5.84 -12.49
C ASP A 721 9.81 4.38 -12.95
N LEU A 722 10.20 4.09 -14.20
CA LEU A 722 10.18 2.74 -14.78
C LEU A 722 11.12 1.79 -14.01
N THR A 723 12.17 2.34 -13.39
CA THR A 723 13.13 1.58 -12.60
C THR A 723 12.60 1.20 -11.22
N ASN A 724 11.64 1.90 -10.64
CA ASN A 724 11.08 1.53 -9.32
C ASN A 724 9.57 1.35 -9.35
N CYS A 725 8.97 1.32 -10.55
CA CYS A 725 7.55 1.16 -10.79
C CYS A 725 6.69 2.05 -9.87
N ARG A 726 6.94 3.36 -9.89
CA ARG A 726 6.25 4.32 -9.01
C ARG A 726 6.00 5.66 -9.71
N PHE A 727 4.90 6.32 -9.33
CA PHE A 727 4.66 7.71 -9.71
C PHE A 727 5.67 8.61 -8.99
N VAL A 728 6.25 9.56 -9.71
CA VAL A 728 7.19 10.55 -9.15
C VAL A 728 6.55 11.92 -9.09
N SER A 729 5.80 12.29 -10.12
CA SER A 729 5.03 13.52 -10.12
C SER A 729 3.86 13.44 -11.12
N ILE A 730 2.77 14.12 -10.81
CA ILE A 730 1.53 14.16 -11.56
C ILE A 730 1.10 15.63 -11.67
N SER A 731 0.85 16.09 -12.89
CA SER A 731 0.30 17.43 -13.12
C SER A 731 -1.21 17.43 -12.88
N ASN A 732 -1.76 18.56 -12.43
CA ASN A 732 -3.18 18.81 -12.60
C ASN A 732 -3.54 18.94 -14.09
N PRO A 733 -4.79 18.64 -14.50
CA PRO A 733 -5.17 18.74 -15.90
C PRO A 733 -5.41 20.18 -16.34
N ILE A 734 -5.26 20.45 -17.64
CA ILE A 734 -5.93 21.57 -18.32
C ILE A 734 -7.15 20.98 -19.02
N TRP A 735 -8.35 21.46 -18.68
CA TRP A 735 -9.60 20.97 -19.27
C TRP A 735 -10.02 21.81 -20.46
N PHE A 736 -10.75 21.19 -21.39
CA PHE A 736 -11.25 21.82 -22.59
C PHE A 736 -12.78 21.75 -22.64
N ASP A 737 -13.42 22.88 -22.96
CA ASP A 737 -14.86 23.00 -23.27
C ASP A 737 -15.14 22.95 -24.77
#